data_AF-A0AAQ3NMD5-F1
#
_entry.id   AF-A0AAQ3NMD5-F1
#
_cell.length_a   1.000
_cell.length_b   1.000
_cell.length_c   1.000
_cell.angle_alpha   90.00
_cell.angle_beta   90.00
_cell.angle_gamma   90.00
#
_symmetry.space_group_name_H-M   'P 1'
#
loop_
_entity.id
_entity.type
_entity.pdbx_description
1 polymer ?
#
loop_
_entity_poly.entity_id
_entity_poly.type
_entity_poly.pdbx_seq_one_letter_code
_entity_poly.pdbx_strand_id
1 'polypeptide(L)'
;MARSKRRRSGIVASHIRPKMIFQPILEDGVFRFDCSVKDREAASPSISFVNGKDRDTPISTEKVPLYNPTFEIRLEQQIVKLELPVGSSLYGTGEVSGQLERTGQRVFTWNTDAWGYGPGNTSLYQSHPWVLAVLPSGEGLGILADTTRRCEIDLRKESTIQFVSPSSYPVVTFGPFASPTEVLSSLSKAIGTVFMPPKWSLGYHQCHSSYLSDQRVVEVAKTFQKKCIPCDVIWMDTDYMDGLRVFTFDKADPMSLVKDLRSSGCKVIWMLDPGIKLEEGYFAYDSGSKYDVWIQNEDQTPFIGEVWPGPCVFPDYTQSKVRAWWANLVKDFISNGVDGIWNDMNEPTIFKVETNTMPDSNIHRGDSELGGCQNHSFYHNVYGLLMARSTYEGMKLASEEKRPFVLTRAGFIGSQRYAATWTGDNLSTWEHLHMSISMVLQLGLSGQPFSGADIGGFAGNATPKLFGRWMGVGSLFPFCRGHSEACTTDHVPWAFGEECEEVCRLALKRRYRLIPLIYTLFYFAHTRGTPVATPTFFADPKDPSLRKLENSFLLGPVLVYASTIHAQGLDKLEITLPKGIWLRFDFNDAHPDLPALYLKGGSIIPVGLSLQHVEEANPSDDLTLLLALDENGKAEGVLFEDDGDGYGFTEGNYLLTHYVANLDSSVVTVSVHKTEGSWERPKRRLHIQLLLGGGAMLDTWGTDGEVQQLILPSEDEVLKLVSTSEKQYKDRLESAIPIPDVEEVSGPKRTERAFTEWRSDIEDHVSGRSKEFSNLNDGGIIQTSDPSDPFNTKEVVQYHGTRFNFSFQEMNEEGYEVSFQPVPLQAIHIHWRRLNFSFEVINEEGSEVSLQREIDALHKQFQELDYAGKVTLKAKLRELALPDLTLMCSAPEKIRTNDAPQDLGWKRDKSVECDPLYSEHMDSLHSAHDSMTAHPSSEKPVHDSNSMEVLPSMDHIPVEIHPFNEGNVDVKAEENCG
;
A
#
# COMPACT_ATOMS: atom_id res chain seq x y z
N MET A 1 55.07 -35.22 46.97
CA MET A 1 53.83 -34.86 47.71
C MET A 1 52.80 -34.34 46.70
N ALA A 2 51.51 -34.26 47.09
CA ALA A 2 50.38 -33.73 46.29
C ALA A 2 50.64 -32.28 45.79
N ARG A 3 49.94 -31.66 44.82
CA ARG A 3 48.71 -31.87 44.00
C ARG A 3 48.91 -31.02 42.70
N SER A 4 48.16 -31.05 41.61
CA SER A 4 46.94 -31.75 41.15
C SER A 4 46.93 -31.81 39.59
N LYS A 5 45.82 -32.22 38.95
CA LYS A 5 45.60 -32.11 37.49
C LYS A 5 44.73 -30.89 37.13
N ARG A 6 45.00 -30.20 36.02
CA ARG A 6 43.99 -29.45 35.24
C ARG A 6 44.09 -29.86 33.76
N ARG A 7 43.06 -30.58 33.27
CA ARG A 7 42.84 -30.77 31.83
C ARG A 7 42.32 -29.43 31.27
N ARG A 8 42.95 -28.92 30.20
CA ARG A 8 42.25 -28.00 29.28
C ARG A 8 41.37 -28.85 28.38
N SER A 9 40.07 -28.88 28.64
CA SER A 9 39.08 -29.33 27.66
C SER A 9 38.84 -28.17 26.69
N GLY A 10 39.42 -28.24 25.49
CA GLY A 10 38.98 -27.39 24.41
C GLY A 10 37.55 -27.77 24.05
N ILE A 11 36.61 -26.84 24.15
CA ILE A 11 35.28 -27.01 23.58
C ILE A 11 35.44 -26.83 22.08
N VAL A 12 35.70 -27.94 21.38
CA VAL A 12 35.43 -28.00 19.95
C VAL A 12 33.92 -27.93 19.81
N ALA A 13 33.41 -26.86 19.21
CA ALA A 13 32.00 -26.76 18.85
C ALA A 13 31.68 -27.88 17.85
N SER A 14 31.14 -28.99 18.37
CA SER A 14 30.77 -30.14 17.58
C SER A 14 29.69 -29.72 16.60
N HIS A 15 30.04 -29.66 15.31
CA HIS A 15 29.09 -29.47 14.22
C HIS A 15 28.24 -30.73 14.08
N ILE A 16 27.32 -30.93 15.02
CA ILE A 16 26.26 -31.92 14.92
C ILE A 16 25.34 -31.42 13.83
N ARG A 17 25.48 -31.92 12.59
CA ARG A 17 24.43 -31.79 11.58
C ARG A 17 23.23 -32.61 12.08
N PRO A 18 22.10 -31.99 12.43
CA PRO A 18 20.93 -32.72 12.86
C PRO A 18 20.45 -33.61 11.72
N LYS A 19 19.92 -34.80 12.04
CA LYS A 19 19.33 -35.65 11.01
C LYS A 19 17.94 -35.10 10.70
N MET A 20 17.88 -34.22 9.70
CA MET A 20 16.65 -33.71 9.11
C MET A 20 15.65 -34.86 8.90
N ILE A 21 14.39 -34.58 9.24
CA ILE A 21 13.26 -35.48 9.02
C ILE A 21 12.21 -34.78 8.17
N PHE A 22 11.51 -35.55 7.34
CA PHE A 22 10.36 -35.06 6.58
C PHE A 22 9.13 -35.92 6.87
N GLN A 23 7.95 -35.39 6.56
CA GLN A 23 6.70 -36.14 6.48
C GLN A 23 5.82 -35.55 5.37
N PRO A 24 5.15 -36.39 4.55
CA PRO A 24 4.12 -35.90 3.64
C PRO A 24 2.91 -35.43 4.45
N ILE A 25 2.33 -34.30 4.07
CA ILE A 25 1.17 -33.67 4.74
C ILE A 25 0.22 -33.15 3.66
N LEU A 26 -1.01 -32.79 4.03
CA LEU A 26 -2.02 -32.12 3.19
C LEU A 26 -2.42 -32.89 1.91
N GLU A 27 -1.53 -32.98 0.91
CA GLU A 27 -1.74 -33.71 -0.33
C GLU A 27 -0.43 -34.21 -0.98
N ASP A 28 -0.60 -34.97 -2.05
CA ASP A 28 0.45 -35.65 -2.78
C ASP A 28 1.46 -34.65 -3.41
N GLY A 29 2.67 -34.58 -2.87
CA GLY A 29 3.69 -33.60 -3.28
C GLY A 29 3.90 -32.44 -2.29
N VAL A 30 3.14 -32.40 -1.19
CA VAL A 30 3.37 -31.45 -0.08
C VAL A 30 4.09 -32.15 1.07
N PHE A 31 5.21 -31.58 1.50
CA PHE A 31 6.08 -32.18 2.52
C PHE A 31 6.47 -31.15 3.58
N ARG A 32 6.34 -31.53 4.85
CA ARG A 32 6.93 -30.82 5.98
C ARG A 32 8.31 -31.39 6.29
N PHE A 33 9.24 -30.50 6.59
CA PHE A 33 10.59 -30.80 7.05
C PHE A 33 10.85 -30.14 8.40
N ASP A 34 11.58 -30.84 9.27
CA ASP A 34 12.03 -30.35 10.56
C ASP A 34 13.50 -30.73 10.78
N CYS A 35 14.21 -29.89 11.53
CA CYS A 35 15.63 -30.08 11.83
C CYS A 35 15.92 -31.40 12.57
N SER A 36 15.06 -31.77 13.51
CA SER A 36 15.08 -33.05 14.21
C SER A 36 13.70 -33.45 14.75
N VAL A 37 13.57 -34.67 15.28
CA VAL A 37 12.32 -35.14 15.96
C VAL A 37 11.97 -34.23 17.15
N LYS A 38 12.96 -33.83 17.95
CA LYS A 38 12.76 -32.94 19.08
C LYS A 38 12.22 -31.57 18.63
N ASP A 39 12.72 -31.06 17.51
CA ASP A 39 12.30 -29.78 16.98
C ASP A 39 10.89 -29.84 16.39
N ARG A 40 10.49 -30.97 15.79
CA ARG A 40 9.11 -31.24 15.38
C ARG A 40 8.16 -31.25 16.58
N GLU A 41 8.55 -31.89 17.67
CA GLU A 41 7.78 -31.97 18.92
C GLU A 41 7.69 -30.61 19.67
N ALA A 42 8.69 -29.74 19.47
CA ALA A 42 8.76 -28.41 20.08
C ALA A 42 8.23 -27.27 19.18
N ALA A 43 7.81 -27.57 17.95
CA ALA A 43 7.35 -26.57 17.00
C ALA A 43 6.04 -25.91 17.48
N SER A 44 6.01 -24.57 17.48
CA SER A 44 4.79 -23.81 17.80
C SER A 44 3.63 -24.15 16.86
N PRO A 45 2.37 -23.93 17.26
CA PRO A 45 1.22 -23.98 16.35
C PRO A 45 1.44 -23.07 15.12
N SER A 46 0.98 -23.49 13.94
CA SER A 46 1.04 -22.64 12.75
C SER A 46 -0.09 -21.63 12.75
N ILE A 47 0.24 -20.35 12.57
CA ILE A 47 -0.71 -19.26 12.32
C ILE A 47 -0.92 -19.05 10.79
N SER A 48 0.03 -19.52 9.98
CA SER A 48 -0.04 -19.54 8.52
C SER A 48 -1.22 -20.41 8.06
N PHE A 49 -1.27 -21.66 8.55
CA PHE A 49 -2.29 -22.64 8.16
C PHE A 49 -3.68 -22.26 8.68
N VAL A 50 -4.72 -22.44 7.85
CA VAL A 50 -6.12 -22.24 8.27
C VAL A 50 -6.56 -23.24 9.35
N ASN A 51 -5.97 -24.43 9.33
CA ASN A 51 -6.06 -25.45 10.37
C ASN A 51 -4.65 -25.99 10.65
N GLY A 52 -4.04 -25.55 11.75
CA GLY A 52 -2.67 -25.94 12.11
C GLY A 52 -2.44 -27.45 12.23
N LYS A 53 -3.50 -28.24 12.48
CA LYS A 53 -3.40 -29.72 12.54
C LYS A 53 -3.02 -30.35 11.21
N ASP A 54 -3.32 -29.72 10.08
CA ASP A 54 -3.03 -30.28 8.76
C ASP A 54 -1.54 -30.19 8.41
N ARG A 55 -0.80 -29.28 9.04
CA ARG A 55 0.68 -29.23 9.05
C ARG A 55 1.29 -30.35 9.90
N ASP A 56 0.61 -30.74 10.97
CA ASP A 56 1.11 -31.68 11.96
C ASP A 56 0.76 -33.14 11.63
N THR A 57 -0.32 -33.37 10.86
CA THR A 57 -0.88 -34.68 10.53
C THR A 57 -0.25 -35.29 9.26
N PRO A 58 0.45 -36.43 9.34
CA PRO A 58 1.00 -37.08 8.16
C PRO A 58 -0.09 -37.75 7.31
N ILE A 59 0.09 -37.75 5.99
CA ILE A 59 -0.71 -38.53 5.04
C ILE A 59 0.03 -39.80 4.58
N SER A 60 -0.68 -40.75 3.99
CA SER A 60 -0.07 -41.93 3.36
C SER A 60 0.21 -41.66 1.88
N THR A 61 1.48 -41.61 1.49
CA THR A 61 1.91 -41.56 0.08
C THR A 61 3.21 -42.33 -0.12
N GLU A 62 3.42 -42.84 -1.34
CA GLU A 62 4.67 -43.48 -1.77
C GLU A 62 5.68 -42.45 -2.32
N LYS A 63 5.25 -41.20 -2.55
CA LYS A 63 6.11 -40.13 -3.05
C LYS A 63 7.11 -39.67 -1.99
N VAL A 64 8.33 -39.36 -2.45
CA VAL A 64 9.40 -38.75 -1.64
C VAL A 64 9.73 -37.36 -2.18
N PRO A 65 10.18 -36.42 -1.34
CA PRO A 65 10.54 -35.07 -1.78
C PRO A 65 11.74 -35.08 -2.72
N LEU A 66 11.59 -34.43 -3.88
CA LEU A 66 12.65 -34.29 -4.88
C LEU A 66 13.73 -33.30 -4.44
N TYR A 67 13.31 -32.16 -3.88
CA TYR A 67 14.19 -31.13 -3.34
C TYR A 67 14.17 -31.18 -1.81
N ASN A 68 15.33 -31.44 -1.21
CA ASN A 68 15.44 -31.63 0.24
C ASN A 68 16.18 -30.44 0.87
N PRO A 69 15.55 -29.68 1.78
CA PRO A 69 16.22 -28.61 2.50
C PRO A 69 17.30 -29.16 3.43
N THR A 70 18.38 -28.39 3.57
CA THR A 70 19.44 -28.63 4.56
C THR A 70 19.29 -27.65 5.72
N PHE A 71 19.47 -28.15 6.94
CA PHE A 71 19.32 -27.39 8.18
C PHE A 71 20.66 -27.21 8.86
N GLU A 72 20.91 -26.00 9.34
CA GLU A 72 22.13 -25.61 10.06
C GLU A 72 21.74 -24.66 11.20
N ILE A 73 22.22 -24.92 12.42
CA ILE A 73 22.00 -24.04 13.58
C ILE A 73 23.29 -23.27 13.86
N ARG A 74 23.24 -21.94 13.87
CA ARG A 74 24.34 -21.05 14.24
C ARG A 74 23.81 -19.89 15.07
N LEU A 75 24.48 -19.57 16.18
CA LEU A 75 24.14 -18.42 17.03
C LEU A 75 22.63 -18.33 17.36
N GLU A 76 22.04 -19.47 17.75
CA GLU A 76 20.60 -19.62 18.09
C GLU A 76 19.60 -19.36 16.93
N GLN A 77 20.10 -19.11 15.72
CA GLN A 77 19.32 -19.04 14.49
C GLN A 77 19.33 -20.38 13.75
N GLN A 78 18.19 -20.74 13.17
CA GLN A 78 18.09 -21.83 12.21
C GLN A 78 18.20 -21.27 10.79
N ILE A 79 19.23 -21.74 10.09
CA ILE A 79 19.49 -21.51 8.67
C ILE A 79 18.99 -22.72 7.89
N VAL A 80 18.08 -22.48 6.96
CA VAL A 80 17.56 -23.49 6.01
C VAL A 80 18.07 -23.12 4.62
N LYS A 81 18.64 -24.08 3.88
CA LYS A 81 19.08 -23.89 2.48
C LYS A 81 18.49 -24.95 1.57
N LEU A 82 17.91 -24.53 0.45
CA LEU A 82 17.44 -25.39 -0.63
C LEU A 82 18.18 -25.03 -1.93
N GLU A 83 18.76 -26.03 -2.58
CA GLU A 83 19.43 -25.87 -3.88
C GLU A 83 18.52 -26.36 -5.01
N LEU A 84 18.41 -25.55 -6.06
CA LEU A 84 17.54 -25.75 -7.22
C LEU A 84 18.37 -25.84 -8.52
N PRO A 85 17.78 -26.30 -9.64
CA PRO A 85 18.45 -26.30 -10.94
C PRO A 85 18.81 -24.89 -11.41
N VAL A 86 19.98 -24.74 -12.05
CA VAL A 86 20.41 -23.48 -12.69
C VAL A 86 19.37 -22.99 -13.70
N GLY A 87 19.05 -21.70 -13.66
CA GLY A 87 17.95 -21.10 -14.44
C GLY A 87 16.57 -21.18 -13.78
N SER A 88 16.49 -21.53 -12.50
CA SER A 88 15.27 -21.34 -11.70
C SER A 88 15.07 -19.86 -11.40
N SER A 89 13.86 -19.34 -11.62
CA SER A 89 13.48 -17.97 -11.29
C SER A 89 12.62 -17.91 -10.03
N LEU A 90 12.87 -16.93 -9.16
CA LEU A 90 12.29 -16.85 -7.82
C LEU A 90 11.33 -15.66 -7.69
N TYR A 91 10.21 -15.87 -7.00
CA TYR A 91 9.07 -14.95 -6.86
C TYR A 91 8.43 -15.07 -5.48
N GLY A 92 7.43 -14.22 -5.20
CA GLY A 92 6.74 -14.16 -3.91
C GLY A 92 7.45 -13.21 -2.95
N THR A 93 7.85 -13.74 -1.78
CA THR A 93 8.41 -13.01 -0.63
C THR A 93 7.48 -11.96 -0.01
N GLY A 94 6.18 -12.01 -0.28
CA GLY A 94 5.19 -11.10 0.29
C GLY A 94 5.25 -9.70 -0.29
N GLU A 95 5.06 -8.73 0.59
CA GLU A 95 5.08 -7.32 0.25
C GLU A 95 6.50 -6.76 0.34
N VAL A 96 7.11 -6.55 -0.82
CA VAL A 96 8.41 -5.88 -0.94
C VAL A 96 8.40 -5.07 -2.22
N SER A 97 9.02 -3.90 -2.19
CA SER A 97 9.24 -3.03 -3.34
C SER A 97 10.18 -3.64 -4.39
N GLY A 98 10.46 -2.90 -5.45
CA GLY A 98 11.39 -3.29 -6.50
C GLY A 98 10.86 -4.37 -7.46
N GLN A 99 11.76 -5.23 -7.94
CA GLN A 99 11.52 -6.06 -9.12
C GLN A 99 10.64 -7.30 -8.87
N LEU A 100 9.94 -7.73 -9.93
CA LEU A 100 9.08 -8.90 -9.98
C LEU A 100 9.87 -10.22 -9.87
N GLU A 101 11.07 -10.33 -10.46
CA GLU A 101 11.93 -11.48 -10.15
C GLU A 101 12.77 -11.17 -8.88
N ARG A 102 12.67 -12.03 -7.88
CA ARG A 102 13.40 -11.93 -6.59
C ARG A 102 14.77 -12.62 -6.61
N THR A 103 15.15 -13.27 -7.70
CA THR A 103 16.50 -13.82 -7.89
C THR A 103 17.54 -12.72 -7.74
N GLY A 104 18.49 -12.88 -6.81
CA GLY A 104 19.48 -11.83 -6.50
C GLY A 104 19.11 -10.92 -5.31
N GLN A 105 17.92 -11.04 -4.74
CA GLN A 105 17.42 -10.16 -3.68
C GLN A 105 17.60 -10.72 -2.26
N ARG A 106 17.47 -9.86 -1.25
CA ARG A 106 17.43 -10.21 0.18
C ARG A 106 16.25 -9.49 0.82
N VAL A 107 15.39 -10.22 1.51
CA VAL A 107 14.13 -9.72 2.10
C VAL A 107 14.07 -10.09 3.59
N PHE A 108 13.38 -9.30 4.41
CA PHE A 108 13.06 -9.61 5.79
C PHE A 108 11.54 -9.60 6.00
N THR A 109 11.02 -10.62 6.66
CA THR A 109 9.64 -10.65 7.14
C THR A 109 9.56 -9.97 8.51
N TRP A 110 9.40 -8.66 8.49
CA TRP A 110 9.20 -7.82 9.66
C TRP A 110 8.29 -6.65 9.30
N ASN A 111 7.08 -6.61 9.84
CA ASN A 111 6.09 -5.61 9.48
C ASN A 111 6.58 -4.20 9.88
N THR A 112 6.80 -3.35 8.89
CA THR A 112 7.50 -2.06 9.04
C THR A 112 6.65 -0.96 8.45
N ASP A 113 6.42 0.11 9.22
CA ASP A 113 5.88 1.36 8.69
C ASP A 113 6.93 1.99 7.77
N ALA A 114 6.64 2.01 6.47
CA ALA A 114 7.60 2.26 5.40
C ALA A 114 7.12 3.35 4.43
N TRP A 115 6.61 4.45 4.98
CA TRP A 115 6.19 5.63 4.21
C TRP A 115 7.22 6.03 3.13
N GLY A 116 6.76 6.20 1.89
CA GLY A 116 7.59 6.63 0.77
C GLY A 116 8.69 5.63 0.37
N TYR A 117 8.46 4.34 0.59
CA TYR A 117 9.44 3.26 0.35
C TYR A 117 10.10 3.30 -1.04
N GLY A 118 11.42 3.07 -1.10
CA GLY A 118 12.16 2.93 -2.34
C GLY A 118 12.32 1.46 -2.80
N PRO A 119 12.91 1.21 -3.98
CA PRO A 119 13.15 -0.15 -4.49
C PRO A 119 14.18 -0.96 -3.69
N GLY A 120 14.90 -0.32 -2.75
CA GLY A 120 15.88 -0.95 -1.86
C GLY A 120 15.34 -1.31 -0.47
N ASN A 121 14.08 -1.02 -0.17
CA ASN A 121 13.45 -1.44 1.09
C ASN A 121 13.35 -2.97 1.12
N THR A 122 13.80 -3.57 2.23
CA THR A 122 13.88 -5.04 2.38
C THR A 122 12.76 -5.63 3.24
N SER A 123 11.95 -4.76 3.87
CA SER A 123 10.69 -5.09 4.54
C SER A 123 9.71 -3.92 4.36
N LEU A 124 8.41 -4.23 4.31
CA LEU A 124 7.28 -3.30 4.27
C LEU A 124 6.21 -3.79 5.28
N TYR A 125 4.94 -3.53 5.02
CA TYR A 125 3.85 -3.70 5.98
C TYR A 125 3.44 -5.18 6.19
N GLN A 126 3.60 -6.06 5.19
CA GLN A 126 3.21 -7.48 5.29
C GLN A 126 4.33 -8.52 5.19
N SER A 127 4.29 -9.47 6.14
CA SER A 127 5.25 -10.57 6.25
C SER A 127 4.74 -11.89 5.67
N HIS A 128 5.35 -12.35 4.57
CA HIS A 128 5.08 -13.67 3.99
C HIS A 128 6.39 -14.46 3.84
N PRO A 129 6.71 -15.40 4.74
CA PRO A 129 7.95 -16.18 4.73
C PRO A 129 7.93 -17.29 3.64
N TRP A 130 7.68 -16.88 2.40
CA TRP A 130 7.29 -17.70 1.27
C TRP A 130 8.12 -17.39 0.02
N VAL A 131 8.51 -18.43 -0.73
CA VAL A 131 9.12 -18.30 -2.06
C VAL A 131 8.43 -19.24 -3.04
N LEU A 132 8.05 -18.70 -4.19
CA LEU A 132 7.64 -19.45 -5.37
C LEU A 132 8.84 -19.54 -6.33
N ALA A 133 9.25 -20.75 -6.68
CA ALA A 133 10.26 -21.01 -7.70
C ALA A 133 9.61 -21.53 -8.99
N VAL A 134 10.01 -20.98 -10.13
CA VAL A 134 9.69 -21.51 -11.48
C VAL A 134 10.95 -22.17 -12.03
N LEU A 135 10.91 -23.48 -12.17
CA LEU A 135 12.04 -24.30 -12.61
C LEU A 135 12.32 -24.08 -14.11
N PRO A 136 13.51 -24.44 -14.64
CA PRO A 136 13.80 -24.37 -16.08
C PRO A 136 12.82 -25.20 -16.95
N SER A 137 12.19 -26.21 -16.38
CA SER A 137 11.14 -27.03 -17.03
C SER A 137 9.78 -26.34 -17.14
N GLY A 138 9.60 -25.18 -16.50
CA GLY A 138 8.30 -24.49 -16.35
C GLY A 138 7.44 -25.01 -15.20
N GLU A 139 7.85 -26.09 -14.53
CA GLU A 139 7.23 -26.60 -13.31
C GLU A 139 7.38 -25.59 -12.15
N GLY A 140 6.39 -25.53 -11.27
CA GLY A 140 6.40 -24.67 -10.09
C GLY A 140 6.78 -25.45 -8.82
N LEU A 141 7.53 -24.82 -7.91
CA LEU A 141 7.82 -25.33 -6.57
C LEU A 141 7.61 -24.20 -5.55
N GLY A 142 6.82 -24.44 -4.50
CA GLY A 142 6.62 -23.51 -3.40
C GLY A 142 7.40 -23.90 -2.14
N ILE A 143 7.90 -22.91 -1.39
CA ILE A 143 8.58 -23.13 -0.11
C ILE A 143 8.10 -22.11 0.92
N LEU A 144 7.52 -22.59 2.02
CA LEU A 144 7.09 -21.82 3.19
C LEU A 144 8.01 -22.13 4.38
N ALA A 145 8.65 -21.12 4.96
CA ALA A 145 9.22 -21.21 6.30
C ALA A 145 8.12 -20.87 7.32
N ASP A 146 7.59 -21.86 8.03
CA ASP A 146 6.44 -21.68 8.92
C ASP A 146 6.89 -21.10 10.27
N THR A 147 7.19 -19.81 10.27
CA THR A 147 7.60 -19.01 11.43
C THR A 147 6.91 -17.65 11.41
N THR A 148 6.45 -17.19 12.57
CA THR A 148 5.90 -15.85 12.77
C THR A 148 6.98 -14.82 13.16
N ARG A 149 8.15 -15.30 13.59
CA ARG A 149 9.29 -14.46 13.99
C ARG A 149 9.91 -13.77 12.77
N ARG A 150 10.78 -12.78 13.02
CA ARG A 150 11.63 -12.18 12.00
C ARG A 150 12.37 -13.28 11.21
N CYS A 151 12.16 -13.32 9.90
CA CYS A 151 12.84 -14.25 9.00
C CYS A 151 13.52 -13.48 7.88
N GLU A 152 14.80 -13.76 7.65
CA GLU A 152 15.50 -13.37 6.43
C GLU A 152 15.19 -14.38 5.33
N ILE A 153 14.95 -13.89 4.11
CA ILE A 153 14.88 -14.65 2.88
C ILE A 153 16.03 -14.14 1.99
N ASP A 154 17.10 -14.94 1.86
CA ASP A 154 18.28 -14.61 1.08
C ASP A 154 18.30 -15.43 -0.22
N LEU A 155 18.11 -14.72 -1.34
CA LEU A 155 18.02 -15.26 -2.70
C LEU A 155 19.19 -14.76 -3.57
N ARG A 156 20.24 -14.18 -2.96
CA ARG A 156 21.39 -13.58 -3.65
C ARG A 156 22.28 -14.62 -4.35
N LYS A 157 22.35 -15.85 -3.84
CA LYS A 157 23.06 -16.96 -4.48
C LYS A 157 22.17 -17.61 -5.52
N GLU A 158 22.64 -17.64 -6.77
CA GLU A 158 21.92 -18.25 -7.90
C GLU A 158 21.37 -19.65 -7.56
N SER A 159 20.09 -19.86 -7.90
CA SER A 159 19.37 -21.13 -7.70
C SER A 159 19.46 -21.70 -6.28
N THR A 160 19.63 -20.83 -5.28
CA THR A 160 19.63 -21.20 -3.85
C THR A 160 18.61 -20.34 -3.12
N ILE A 161 17.72 -20.97 -2.37
CA ILE A 161 16.85 -20.29 -1.42
C ILE A 161 17.43 -20.51 -0.03
N GLN A 162 17.65 -19.43 0.73
CA GLN A 162 18.04 -19.50 2.13
C GLN A 162 17.03 -18.77 3.01
N PHE A 163 16.55 -19.42 4.06
CA PHE A 163 15.80 -18.80 5.15
C PHE A 163 16.65 -18.76 6.42
N VAL A 164 16.59 -17.67 7.17
CA VAL A 164 17.24 -17.54 8.49
C VAL A 164 16.28 -16.91 9.49
N SER A 165 15.98 -17.60 10.59
CA SER A 165 15.11 -17.08 11.65
C SER A 165 15.57 -17.59 13.03
N PRO A 166 15.35 -16.86 14.13
CA PRO A 166 15.61 -17.34 15.49
C PRO A 166 14.76 -18.56 15.85
N SER A 167 15.30 -19.45 16.68
CA SER A 167 14.67 -20.75 17.05
C SER A 167 14.51 -21.72 15.87
N SER A 168 14.13 -22.97 16.17
CA SER A 168 13.81 -23.96 15.14
C SER A 168 12.38 -23.78 14.65
N TYR A 169 12.17 -23.85 13.33
CA TYR A 169 10.87 -23.74 12.66
C TYR A 169 10.68 -24.84 11.60
N PRO A 170 9.45 -25.30 11.33
CA PRO A 170 9.17 -26.20 10.22
C PRO A 170 9.31 -25.50 8.85
N VAL A 171 9.63 -26.29 7.82
CA VAL A 171 9.62 -25.83 6.42
C VAL A 171 8.64 -26.70 5.65
N VAL A 172 7.77 -26.11 4.84
CA VAL A 172 6.81 -26.83 4.00
C VAL A 172 7.11 -26.57 2.52
N THR A 173 7.29 -27.63 1.73
CA THR A 173 7.41 -27.52 0.27
C THR A 173 6.14 -27.96 -0.43
N PHE A 174 5.81 -27.32 -1.53
CA PHE A 174 4.63 -27.58 -2.35
C PHE A 174 5.09 -27.90 -3.79
N GLY A 175 5.13 -29.19 -4.14
CA GLY A 175 5.51 -29.66 -5.47
C GLY A 175 6.89 -30.35 -5.56
N PRO A 176 7.52 -30.39 -6.75
CA PRO A 176 7.14 -29.64 -7.95
C PRO A 176 5.79 -30.08 -8.54
N PHE A 177 5.07 -29.10 -9.09
CA PHE A 177 3.79 -29.27 -9.79
C PHE A 177 3.89 -28.79 -11.24
N ALA A 178 2.94 -29.18 -12.09
CA ALA A 178 3.04 -28.94 -13.54
C ALA A 178 2.93 -27.46 -13.92
N SER A 179 2.41 -26.62 -13.04
CA SER A 179 2.28 -25.18 -13.23
C SER A 179 2.46 -24.38 -11.91
N PRO A 180 2.87 -23.09 -11.99
CA PRO A 180 2.83 -22.19 -10.84
C PRO A 180 1.43 -22.02 -10.23
N THR A 181 0.37 -22.12 -11.04
CA THR A 181 -1.02 -22.07 -10.58
C THR A 181 -1.36 -23.22 -9.63
N GLU A 182 -0.90 -24.45 -9.91
CA GLU A 182 -1.07 -25.59 -9.01
C GLU A 182 -0.37 -25.39 -7.66
N VAL A 183 0.83 -24.76 -7.65
CA VAL A 183 1.53 -24.40 -6.41
C VAL A 183 0.69 -23.45 -5.56
N LEU A 184 0.10 -22.41 -6.17
CA LEU A 184 -0.69 -21.41 -5.44
C LEU A 184 -2.05 -21.96 -4.98
N SER A 185 -2.66 -22.86 -5.76
CA SER A 185 -3.84 -23.61 -5.32
C SER A 185 -3.52 -24.56 -4.15
N SER A 186 -2.35 -25.21 -4.17
CA SER A 186 -1.89 -26.09 -3.08
C SER A 186 -1.53 -25.30 -1.82
N LEU A 187 -0.85 -24.16 -1.96
CA LEU A 187 -0.60 -23.20 -0.87
C LEU A 187 -1.93 -22.76 -0.24
N SER A 188 -2.92 -22.38 -1.06
CA SER A 188 -4.23 -21.91 -0.58
C SER A 188 -5.03 -22.98 0.18
N LYS A 189 -4.80 -24.28 -0.07
CA LYS A 189 -5.36 -25.35 0.77
C LYS A 189 -4.75 -25.36 2.18
N ALA A 190 -3.47 -25.02 2.30
CA ALA A 190 -2.80 -24.87 3.60
C ALA A 190 -3.24 -23.58 4.31
N ILE A 191 -3.09 -22.43 3.66
CA ILE A 191 -3.27 -21.09 4.28
C ILE A 191 -4.71 -20.56 4.22
N GLY A 192 -5.63 -21.28 3.57
CA GLY A 192 -6.99 -20.82 3.29
C GLY A 192 -7.06 -19.89 2.07
N THR A 193 -8.23 -19.82 1.45
CA THR A 193 -8.50 -18.96 0.29
C THR A 193 -8.87 -17.53 0.69
N VAL A 194 -8.93 -16.63 -0.29
CA VAL A 194 -9.51 -15.29 -0.08
C VAL A 194 -11.00 -15.41 0.25
N PHE A 195 -11.54 -14.52 1.09
CA PHE A 195 -12.99 -14.41 1.25
C PHE A 195 -13.65 -14.04 -0.09
N MET A 196 -14.89 -14.49 -0.33
CA MET A 196 -15.63 -13.98 -1.49
C MET A 196 -15.98 -12.51 -1.23
N PRO A 197 -15.50 -11.55 -2.03
CA PRO A 197 -15.75 -10.14 -1.76
C PRO A 197 -17.20 -9.77 -2.07
N PRO A 198 -17.76 -8.73 -1.43
CA PRO A 198 -18.97 -8.10 -1.94
C PRO A 198 -18.64 -7.39 -3.27
N LYS A 199 -19.53 -7.51 -4.26
CA LYS A 199 -19.29 -7.08 -5.64
C LYS A 199 -19.00 -5.57 -5.76
N TRP A 200 -19.59 -4.74 -4.89
CA TRP A 200 -19.34 -3.29 -4.82
C TRP A 200 -17.87 -2.96 -4.48
N SER A 201 -17.17 -3.83 -3.73
CA SER A 201 -15.74 -3.65 -3.41
C SER A 201 -14.80 -3.92 -4.59
N LEU A 202 -15.35 -4.33 -5.73
CA LEU A 202 -14.64 -4.42 -7.01
C LEU A 202 -14.84 -3.16 -7.88
N GLY A 203 -15.60 -2.17 -7.43
CA GLY A 203 -15.77 -0.90 -8.12
C GLY A 203 -14.52 -0.01 -8.07
N TYR A 204 -14.73 1.30 -8.20
CA TYR A 204 -13.70 2.31 -7.94
C TYR A 204 -13.91 2.97 -6.58
N HIS A 205 -12.82 3.13 -5.85
CA HIS A 205 -12.77 3.66 -4.49
C HIS A 205 -12.07 5.03 -4.50
N GLN A 206 -12.64 6.03 -3.82
CA GLN A 206 -11.99 7.34 -3.63
C GLN A 206 -11.76 7.63 -2.14
N CYS A 207 -10.54 8.03 -1.82
CA CYS A 207 -10.11 8.53 -0.52
C CYS A 207 -9.28 9.82 -0.69
N HIS A 208 -9.07 10.51 0.42
CA HIS A 208 -8.07 11.55 0.68
C HIS A 208 -7.90 11.58 2.20
N SER A 209 -6.71 11.90 2.71
CA SER A 209 -6.43 12.05 4.15
C SER A 209 -6.35 13.54 4.48
N SER A 210 -7.42 14.27 4.85
CA SER A 210 -8.81 13.83 4.95
C SER A 210 -9.75 14.82 4.26
N TYR A 211 -10.95 14.35 3.89
CA TYR A 211 -12.04 15.26 3.55
C TYR A 211 -12.62 15.92 4.82
N LEU A 212 -12.13 17.11 5.15
CA LEU A 212 -12.40 17.85 6.41
C LEU A 212 -13.86 18.28 6.67
N SER A 213 -14.85 17.84 5.89
CA SER A 213 -16.27 18.09 6.15
C SER A 213 -17.20 17.19 5.33
N ASP A 214 -18.34 16.82 5.93
CA ASP A 214 -19.46 16.11 5.27
C ASP A 214 -19.84 16.74 3.93
N GLN A 215 -19.87 18.08 3.85
CA GLN A 215 -20.17 18.80 2.61
C GLN A 215 -19.16 18.48 1.51
N ARG A 216 -17.86 18.44 1.82
CA ARG A 216 -16.82 18.11 0.83
C ARG A 216 -16.92 16.66 0.38
N VAL A 217 -17.15 15.73 1.32
CA VAL A 217 -17.34 14.31 1.03
C VAL A 217 -18.51 14.10 0.06
N VAL A 218 -19.66 14.72 0.35
CA VAL A 218 -20.87 14.66 -0.49
C VAL A 218 -20.69 15.37 -1.83
N GLU A 219 -19.93 16.47 -1.89
CA GLU A 219 -19.58 17.15 -3.14
C GLU A 219 -18.76 16.25 -4.06
N VAL A 220 -17.74 15.55 -3.53
CA VAL A 220 -16.90 14.62 -4.30
C VAL A 220 -17.76 13.49 -4.89
N ALA A 221 -18.58 12.82 -4.08
CA ALA A 221 -19.44 11.73 -4.53
C ALA A 221 -20.43 12.19 -5.64
N LYS A 222 -21.11 13.32 -5.43
CA LYS A 222 -22.02 13.91 -6.44
C LYS A 222 -21.28 14.38 -7.70
N THR A 223 -19.99 14.72 -7.59
CA THR A 223 -19.18 15.14 -8.74
C THR A 223 -18.77 13.97 -9.63
N PHE A 224 -18.48 12.79 -9.06
CA PHE A 224 -18.32 11.54 -9.84
C PHE A 224 -19.57 11.25 -10.69
N GLN A 225 -20.74 11.19 -10.04
CA GLN A 225 -22.04 10.98 -10.69
C GLN A 225 -22.30 12.05 -11.77
N LYS A 226 -22.13 13.34 -11.47
CA LYS A 226 -22.34 14.45 -12.41
C LYS A 226 -21.41 14.39 -13.63
N LYS A 227 -20.18 13.92 -13.47
CA LYS A 227 -19.19 13.78 -14.55
C LYS A 227 -19.28 12.44 -15.29
N CYS A 228 -20.23 11.57 -14.93
CA CYS A 228 -20.39 10.22 -15.44
C CYS A 228 -19.10 9.39 -15.33
N ILE A 229 -18.37 9.56 -14.22
CA ILE A 229 -17.16 8.82 -13.88
C ILE A 229 -17.53 7.81 -12.78
N PRO A 230 -17.38 6.50 -13.01
CA PRO A 230 -17.87 5.49 -12.08
C PRO A 230 -17.16 5.50 -10.71
N CYS A 231 -17.91 5.37 -9.61
CA CYS A 231 -17.39 5.28 -8.24
C CYS A 231 -18.37 4.53 -7.31
N ASP A 232 -17.90 3.49 -6.63
CA ASP A 232 -18.71 2.68 -5.70
C ASP A 232 -18.48 3.05 -4.23
N VAL A 233 -17.34 3.64 -3.86
CA VAL A 233 -16.96 3.78 -2.43
C VAL A 233 -16.24 5.08 -2.12
N ILE A 234 -16.69 5.79 -1.09
CA ILE A 234 -15.98 6.91 -0.47
C ILE A 234 -15.46 6.49 0.91
N TRP A 235 -14.24 6.93 1.26
CA TRP A 235 -13.54 6.54 2.47
C TRP A 235 -13.41 7.73 3.43
N MET A 236 -13.51 7.44 4.73
CA MET A 236 -13.28 8.38 5.83
C MET A 236 -11.99 7.99 6.54
N ASP A 237 -11.01 8.87 6.41
CA ASP A 237 -9.69 8.84 7.05
C ASP A 237 -9.76 9.53 8.43
N THR A 238 -8.68 9.45 9.21
CA THR A 238 -8.51 9.87 10.61
C THR A 238 -9.35 11.06 11.12
N ASP A 239 -9.45 12.17 10.37
CA ASP A 239 -10.12 13.41 10.81
C ASP A 239 -11.63 13.27 11.12
N TYR A 240 -12.28 12.16 10.76
CA TYR A 240 -13.67 11.94 11.19
C TYR A 240 -13.80 11.72 12.71
N MET A 241 -12.73 11.29 13.39
CA MET A 241 -12.75 10.85 14.78
C MET A 241 -12.69 12.03 15.77
N ASP A 242 -13.48 11.97 16.85
CA ASP A 242 -13.44 12.97 17.93
C ASP A 242 -12.10 12.88 18.68
N GLY A 243 -11.19 13.82 18.38
CA GLY A 243 -9.86 13.88 18.98
C GLY A 243 -9.01 12.65 18.66
N LEU A 244 -9.16 12.09 17.45
CA LEU A 244 -8.44 10.91 16.93
C LEU A 244 -8.68 9.64 17.77
N ARG A 245 -9.82 9.57 18.49
CA ARG A 245 -10.25 8.40 19.25
C ARG A 245 -11.05 7.46 18.33
N VAL A 246 -10.55 6.25 18.11
CA VAL A 246 -11.25 5.23 17.31
C VAL A 246 -12.67 4.93 17.86
N PHE A 247 -13.59 4.52 16.98
CA PHE A 247 -15.01 4.32 17.31
C PHE A 247 -15.78 5.57 17.77
N THR A 248 -15.32 6.78 17.43
CA THR A 248 -16.01 8.06 17.70
C THR A 248 -16.20 8.89 16.43
N PHE A 249 -17.00 9.96 16.47
CA PHE A 249 -17.21 10.89 15.36
C PHE A 249 -17.17 12.34 15.89
N ASP A 250 -16.38 13.25 15.28
CA ASP A 250 -16.36 14.67 15.70
C ASP A 250 -17.62 15.40 15.21
N LYS A 251 -18.59 15.61 16.11
CA LYS A 251 -19.80 16.43 15.95
C LYS A 251 -20.75 16.04 14.79
N ALA A 252 -20.38 15.09 13.94
CA ALA A 252 -21.14 14.66 12.76
C ALA A 252 -22.25 13.66 13.11
N ASP A 253 -23.30 13.63 12.28
CA ASP A 253 -24.26 12.53 12.22
C ASP A 253 -23.84 11.57 11.09
N PRO A 254 -23.12 10.46 11.40
CA PRO A 254 -22.63 9.55 10.38
C PRO A 254 -23.76 8.91 9.57
N MET A 255 -24.95 8.73 10.16
CA MET A 255 -26.10 8.15 9.47
C MET A 255 -26.68 9.12 8.42
N SER A 256 -26.63 10.44 8.69
CA SER A 256 -27.00 11.44 7.69
C SER A 256 -26.01 11.48 6.53
N LEU A 257 -24.70 11.49 6.81
CA LEU A 257 -23.66 11.45 5.78
C LEU A 257 -23.76 10.17 4.92
N VAL A 258 -23.86 9.00 5.56
CA VAL A 258 -24.03 7.71 4.88
C VAL A 258 -25.26 7.70 3.97
N LYS A 259 -26.38 8.28 4.41
CA LYS A 259 -27.61 8.39 3.61
C LYS A 259 -27.40 9.24 2.36
N ASP A 260 -26.72 10.38 2.47
CA ASP A 260 -26.45 11.26 1.34
C ASP A 260 -25.47 10.62 0.34
N LEU A 261 -24.47 9.88 0.81
CA LEU A 261 -23.53 9.14 -0.05
C LEU A 261 -24.20 7.96 -0.77
N ARG A 262 -25.05 7.20 -0.06
CA ARG A 262 -25.86 6.15 -0.68
C ARG A 262 -26.85 6.69 -1.71
N SER A 263 -27.36 7.91 -1.55
CA SER A 263 -28.18 8.57 -2.57
C SER A 263 -27.42 8.90 -3.86
N SER A 264 -26.07 8.90 -3.80
CA SER A 264 -25.16 9.07 -4.94
C SER A 264 -24.62 7.75 -5.48
N GLY A 265 -25.06 6.60 -4.94
CA GLY A 265 -24.62 5.25 -5.33
C GLY A 265 -23.42 4.71 -4.55
N CYS A 266 -22.87 5.45 -3.59
CA CYS A 266 -21.63 5.07 -2.91
C CYS A 266 -21.85 4.36 -1.56
N LYS A 267 -21.03 3.35 -1.29
CA LYS A 267 -20.76 2.78 0.03
C LYS A 267 -19.78 3.66 0.82
N VAL A 268 -19.74 3.44 2.14
CA VAL A 268 -18.89 4.22 3.04
C VAL A 268 -17.98 3.32 3.88
N ILE A 269 -16.67 3.56 3.79
CA ILE A 269 -15.63 2.87 4.56
C ILE A 269 -14.98 3.84 5.55
N TRP A 270 -14.66 3.36 6.74
CA TRP A 270 -14.11 4.17 7.83
C TRP A 270 -12.84 3.53 8.39
N MET A 271 -11.81 4.35 8.63
CA MET A 271 -10.54 3.91 9.22
C MET A 271 -10.65 3.61 10.72
N LEU A 272 -9.90 2.63 11.23
CA LEU A 272 -9.75 2.30 12.64
C LEU A 272 -8.32 1.82 12.92
N ASP A 273 -7.58 2.59 13.72
CA ASP A 273 -6.24 2.27 14.23
C ASP A 273 -6.27 1.23 15.37
N PRO A 274 -5.14 0.55 15.65
CA PRO A 274 -5.01 -0.31 16.82
C PRO A 274 -4.83 0.46 18.15
N GLY A 275 -4.44 1.73 18.11
CA GLY A 275 -4.13 2.52 19.30
C GLY A 275 -5.38 3.03 20.00
N ILE A 276 -5.61 2.59 21.25
CA ILE A 276 -6.67 3.13 22.10
C ILE A 276 -6.07 4.24 22.95
N LYS A 277 -6.54 5.48 22.76
CA LYS A 277 -6.09 6.65 23.54
C LYS A 277 -6.19 6.39 25.05
N LEU A 278 -5.10 6.70 25.77
CA LEU A 278 -5.01 6.60 27.23
C LEU A 278 -5.79 7.75 27.90
N GLU A 279 -7.10 7.58 28.06
CA GLU A 279 -7.99 8.64 28.55
C GLU A 279 -9.14 8.05 29.39
N GLU A 280 -9.19 8.37 30.69
CA GLU A 280 -10.29 7.92 31.57
C GLU A 280 -11.62 8.55 31.14
N GLY A 281 -12.69 7.75 31.10
CA GLY A 281 -14.01 8.17 30.62
C GLY A 281 -14.23 7.94 29.12
N TYR A 282 -13.18 7.61 28.35
CA TYR A 282 -13.31 7.14 26.97
C TYR A 282 -13.70 5.65 26.98
N PHE A 283 -14.90 5.34 26.49
CA PHE A 283 -15.53 4.02 26.65
C PHE A 283 -14.69 2.83 26.14
N ALA A 284 -13.89 2.99 25.07
CA ALA A 284 -13.02 1.94 24.59
C ALA A 284 -11.85 1.69 25.57
N TYR A 285 -11.24 2.74 26.09
CA TYR A 285 -10.21 2.63 27.12
C TYR A 285 -10.76 2.07 28.44
N ASP A 286 -11.89 2.58 28.92
CA ASP A 286 -12.52 2.12 30.17
C ASP A 286 -12.93 0.64 30.07
N SER A 287 -13.54 0.23 28.96
CA SER A 287 -13.96 -1.16 28.75
C SER A 287 -12.79 -2.10 28.55
N GLY A 288 -11.78 -1.71 27.77
CA GLY A 288 -10.57 -2.52 27.57
C GLY A 288 -9.77 -2.70 28.86
N SER A 289 -9.66 -1.65 29.67
CA SER A 289 -9.03 -1.71 30.99
C SER A 289 -9.81 -2.61 31.95
N LYS A 290 -11.15 -2.51 31.98
CA LYS A 290 -12.03 -3.37 32.76
C LYS A 290 -11.93 -4.86 32.39
N TYR A 291 -11.71 -5.18 31.11
CA TYR A 291 -11.56 -6.56 30.63
C TYR A 291 -10.09 -7.02 30.53
N ASP A 292 -9.14 -6.18 30.93
CA ASP A 292 -7.70 -6.45 30.92
C ASP A 292 -7.23 -6.92 29.53
N VAL A 293 -7.48 -6.08 28.51
CA VAL A 293 -7.23 -6.43 27.10
C VAL A 293 -5.87 -6.00 26.56
N TRP A 294 -5.08 -5.28 27.35
CA TRP A 294 -3.85 -4.62 26.89
C TRP A 294 -2.64 -5.56 26.80
N ILE A 295 -1.78 -5.28 25.82
CA ILE A 295 -0.38 -5.75 25.77
C ILE A 295 0.37 -5.18 26.98
N GLN A 296 1.33 -5.93 27.53
CA GLN A 296 2.03 -5.56 28.76
C GLN A 296 3.52 -5.31 28.54
N ASN A 297 4.13 -4.55 29.45
CA ASN A 297 5.58 -4.49 29.66
C ASN A 297 6.05 -5.72 30.46
N GLU A 298 7.37 -5.88 30.60
CA GLU A 298 7.96 -6.98 31.39
C GLU A 298 7.61 -6.93 32.90
N ASP A 299 7.24 -5.76 33.42
CA ASP A 299 6.75 -5.56 34.79
C ASP A 299 5.22 -5.77 34.95
N GLN A 300 4.54 -6.22 33.89
CA GLN A 300 3.11 -6.47 33.80
C GLN A 300 2.20 -5.22 33.81
N THR A 301 2.74 -4.01 33.71
CA THR A 301 1.91 -2.82 33.42
C THR A 301 1.47 -2.82 31.95
N PRO A 302 0.37 -2.15 31.57
CA PRO A 302 0.04 -1.92 30.17
C PRO A 302 1.19 -1.22 29.42
N PHE A 303 1.46 -1.65 28.19
CA PHE A 303 2.36 -0.94 27.28
C PHE A 303 1.71 0.35 26.81
N ILE A 304 2.47 1.46 26.85
CA ILE A 304 2.06 2.76 26.36
C ILE A 304 3.02 3.19 25.25
N GLY A 305 2.47 3.52 24.09
CA GLY A 305 3.20 4.08 22.95
C GLY A 305 2.45 5.26 22.35
N GLU A 306 3.12 6.14 21.62
CA GLU A 306 2.47 7.27 20.95
C GLU A 306 2.07 6.92 19.51
N VAL A 307 0.85 7.30 19.13
CA VAL A 307 0.31 7.30 17.75
C VAL A 307 -0.55 8.57 17.56
N TRP A 308 -1.49 8.60 16.61
CA TRP A 308 -2.27 9.78 16.23
C TRP A 308 -2.89 10.60 17.39
N PRO A 309 -3.70 10.03 18.32
CA PRO A 309 -4.23 10.76 19.49
C PRO A 309 -3.22 10.98 20.63
N GLY A 310 -1.92 10.73 20.41
CA GLY A 310 -0.88 10.76 21.44
C GLY A 310 -0.74 9.42 22.17
N PRO A 311 -0.53 9.42 23.51
CA PRO A 311 -0.34 8.20 24.29
C PRO A 311 -1.51 7.22 24.19
N CYS A 312 -1.21 5.97 23.81
CA CYS A 312 -2.17 4.90 23.59
C CYS A 312 -1.74 3.59 24.25
N VAL A 313 -2.74 2.77 24.58
CA VAL A 313 -2.60 1.34 24.92
C VAL A 313 -3.06 0.49 23.74
N PHE A 314 -2.50 -0.72 23.62
CA PHE A 314 -2.65 -1.58 22.45
C PHE A 314 -3.37 -2.89 22.80
N PRO A 315 -4.46 -3.28 22.10
CA PRO A 315 -5.17 -4.53 22.35
C PRO A 315 -4.32 -5.76 22.01
N ASP A 316 -4.25 -6.71 22.93
CA ASP A 316 -3.58 -7.98 22.71
C ASP A 316 -4.47 -8.98 21.93
N TYR A 317 -4.58 -8.79 20.62
CA TYR A 317 -5.36 -9.67 19.72
C TYR A 317 -4.94 -11.15 19.72
N THR A 318 -3.82 -11.50 20.37
CA THR A 318 -3.42 -12.90 20.58
C THR A 318 -4.36 -13.64 21.55
N GLN A 319 -5.18 -12.92 22.31
CA GLN A 319 -6.19 -13.47 23.21
C GLN A 319 -7.60 -13.44 22.62
N SER A 320 -8.29 -14.58 22.69
CA SER A 320 -9.66 -14.78 22.23
C SER A 320 -10.66 -13.81 22.88
N LYS A 321 -10.50 -13.50 24.17
CA LYS A 321 -11.31 -12.49 24.86
C LYS A 321 -11.14 -11.07 24.29
N VAL A 322 -9.95 -10.75 23.77
CA VAL A 322 -9.63 -9.42 23.21
C VAL A 322 -10.15 -9.31 21.78
N ARG A 323 -9.99 -10.36 20.97
CA ARG A 323 -10.62 -10.45 19.65
C ARG A 323 -12.14 -10.29 19.74
N ALA A 324 -12.76 -10.96 20.71
CA ALA A 324 -14.20 -10.83 20.98
C ALA A 324 -14.59 -9.42 21.48
N TRP A 325 -13.79 -8.77 22.33
CA TRP A 325 -14.02 -7.39 22.76
C TRP A 325 -13.98 -6.42 21.57
N TRP A 326 -12.94 -6.47 20.75
CA TRP A 326 -12.82 -5.64 19.53
C TRP A 326 -13.95 -5.92 18.54
N ALA A 327 -14.29 -7.19 18.31
CA ALA A 327 -15.38 -7.58 17.44
C ALA A 327 -16.74 -7.01 17.88
N ASN A 328 -16.99 -6.86 19.18
CA ASN A 328 -18.20 -6.19 19.68
C ASN A 328 -18.15 -4.67 19.47
N LEU A 329 -16.99 -4.01 19.66
CA LEU A 329 -16.85 -2.58 19.34
C LEU A 329 -17.08 -2.30 17.85
N VAL A 330 -16.49 -3.11 16.97
CA VAL A 330 -16.72 -3.05 15.52
C VAL A 330 -18.19 -3.29 15.21
N LYS A 331 -18.80 -4.33 15.77
CA LYS A 331 -20.23 -4.64 15.58
C LYS A 331 -21.12 -3.44 15.91
N ASP A 332 -20.91 -2.82 17.07
CA ASP A 332 -21.70 -1.67 17.50
C ASP A 332 -21.37 -0.44 16.63
N PHE A 333 -20.13 -0.28 16.16
CA PHE A 333 -19.75 0.78 15.22
C PHE A 333 -20.42 0.65 13.84
N ILE A 334 -20.61 -0.58 13.32
CA ILE A 334 -21.34 -0.82 12.06
C ILE A 334 -22.79 -0.29 12.11
N SER A 335 -23.40 -0.19 13.30
CA SER A 335 -24.75 0.36 13.44
C SER A 335 -24.90 1.83 12.99
N ASN A 336 -23.79 2.56 12.85
CA ASN A 336 -23.72 3.91 12.27
C ASN A 336 -23.79 3.93 10.72
N GLY A 337 -24.14 2.82 10.09
CA GLY A 337 -24.34 2.72 8.65
C GLY A 337 -23.09 2.39 7.84
N VAL A 338 -21.99 2.04 8.50
CA VAL A 338 -20.70 1.65 7.89
C VAL A 338 -20.88 0.42 6.98
N ASP A 339 -20.32 0.45 5.76
CA ASP A 339 -20.35 -0.69 4.82
C ASP A 339 -19.03 -1.48 4.79
N GLY A 340 -17.91 -0.89 5.22
CA GLY A 340 -16.61 -1.55 5.34
C GLY A 340 -15.66 -0.85 6.31
N ILE A 341 -14.61 -1.54 6.74
CA ILE A 341 -13.60 -1.01 7.68
C ILE A 341 -12.21 -1.04 7.05
N TRP A 342 -11.42 -0.02 7.37
CA TRP A 342 -10.00 0.06 7.05
C TRP A 342 -9.20 -0.01 8.35
N ASN A 343 -8.34 -1.01 8.51
CA ASN A 343 -7.37 -1.07 9.60
C ASN A 343 -6.00 -0.58 9.10
N ASP A 344 -5.53 0.49 9.73
CA ASP A 344 -4.25 1.13 9.43
C ASP A 344 -3.33 1.13 10.67
N MET A 345 -2.07 1.52 10.49
CA MET A 345 -1.04 1.64 11.55
C MET A 345 -0.81 0.34 12.36
N ASN A 346 -1.19 -0.80 11.78
CA ASN A 346 -1.38 -2.07 12.47
C ASN A 346 -0.22 -3.07 12.30
N GLU A 347 0.96 -2.57 11.98
CA GLU A 347 2.23 -3.30 12.00
C GLU A 347 2.55 -3.98 13.35
N PRO A 348 2.38 -3.38 14.54
CA PRO A 348 1.87 -2.03 14.87
C PRO A 348 2.91 -0.91 14.78
N THR A 349 2.52 0.25 14.25
CA THR A 349 3.34 1.47 14.30
C THR A 349 3.36 2.07 15.70
N ILE A 350 4.54 2.53 16.13
CA ILE A 350 4.70 3.42 17.29
C ILE A 350 5.54 4.62 16.86
N PHE A 351 5.07 5.83 17.11
CA PHE A 351 5.80 7.06 16.79
C PHE A 351 6.90 7.35 17.83
N LYS A 352 7.88 8.16 17.42
CA LYS A 352 8.95 8.70 18.28
C LYS A 352 9.85 7.63 18.93
N VAL A 353 9.93 6.43 18.35
CA VAL A 353 10.86 5.36 18.73
C VAL A 353 11.69 4.92 17.52
N GLU A 354 12.95 4.55 17.72
CA GLU A 354 13.90 4.21 16.64
C GLU A 354 13.43 3.04 15.76
N THR A 355 12.69 2.10 16.33
CA THR A 355 12.18 0.88 15.66
C THR A 355 10.88 1.10 14.89
N ASN A 356 10.23 2.26 15.02
CA ASN A 356 8.85 2.54 14.56
C ASN A 356 7.79 1.50 15.00
N THR A 357 8.07 0.65 15.98
CA THR A 357 7.18 -0.40 16.50
C THR A 357 7.47 -0.68 17.98
N MET A 358 6.59 -1.42 18.65
CA MET A 358 6.71 -1.68 20.09
C MET A 358 7.91 -2.61 20.42
N PRO A 359 8.53 -2.46 21.60
CA PRO A 359 9.68 -3.28 22.02
C PRO A 359 9.48 -4.80 21.87
N ASP A 360 10.52 -5.48 21.38
CA ASP A 360 10.55 -6.93 21.18
C ASP A 360 10.26 -7.76 22.44
N SER A 361 10.43 -7.17 23.63
CA SER A 361 10.18 -7.79 24.95
C SER A 361 8.78 -7.57 25.52
N ASN A 362 7.92 -6.77 24.89
CA ASN A 362 6.53 -6.61 25.32
C ASN A 362 5.79 -7.94 25.35
N ILE A 363 4.98 -8.17 26.39
CA ILE A 363 4.36 -9.45 26.67
C ILE A 363 2.95 -9.50 26.09
N HIS A 364 2.73 -10.49 25.23
CA HIS A 364 1.43 -10.95 24.77
C HIS A 364 1.03 -12.20 25.54
N ARG A 365 -0.22 -12.28 25.99
CA ARG A 365 -0.73 -13.35 26.85
C ARG A 365 -1.58 -14.34 26.03
N GLY A 366 -1.09 -14.68 24.84
CA GLY A 366 -1.85 -15.33 23.78
C GLY A 366 -2.45 -16.69 24.14
N ASP A 367 -3.52 -17.03 23.42
CA ASP A 367 -4.18 -18.33 23.58
C ASP A 367 -3.21 -19.48 23.21
N SER A 368 -3.45 -20.67 23.77
CA SER A 368 -2.56 -21.84 23.58
C SER A 368 -2.40 -22.27 22.13
N GLU A 369 -3.46 -22.13 21.33
CA GLU A 369 -3.54 -22.43 19.91
C GLU A 369 -2.77 -21.44 19.02
N LEU A 370 -2.38 -20.28 19.56
CA LEU A 370 -1.50 -19.31 18.89
C LEU A 370 -0.07 -19.34 19.44
N GLY A 371 0.27 -20.21 20.41
CA GLY A 371 1.62 -20.31 20.98
C GLY A 371 1.75 -19.89 22.46
N GLY A 372 0.67 -19.47 23.11
CA GLY A 372 0.66 -19.13 24.53
C GLY A 372 1.23 -17.75 24.85
N CYS A 373 1.61 -17.53 26.11
CA CYS A 373 2.28 -16.30 26.53
C CYS A 373 3.68 -16.20 25.90
N GLN A 374 3.95 -15.16 25.11
CA GLN A 374 5.21 -14.92 24.40
C GLN A 374 5.51 -13.42 24.32
N ASN A 375 6.74 -13.06 23.97
CA ASN A 375 7.13 -11.68 23.73
C ASN A 375 6.69 -11.22 22.31
N HIS A 376 6.67 -9.90 22.09
CA HIS A 376 6.27 -9.27 20.83
C HIS A 376 7.05 -9.81 19.62
N SER A 377 8.34 -10.12 19.78
CA SER A 377 9.17 -10.76 18.74
C SER A 377 8.64 -12.11 18.19
N PHE A 378 7.64 -12.73 18.83
CA PHE A 378 6.91 -13.90 18.31
C PHE A 378 5.59 -13.54 17.60
N TYR A 379 4.96 -12.43 17.98
CA TYR A 379 3.61 -12.04 17.54
C TYR A 379 3.54 -10.82 16.61
N HIS A 380 4.62 -10.04 16.51
CA HIS A 380 4.73 -8.80 15.73
C HIS A 380 4.11 -8.94 14.33
N ASN A 381 4.64 -9.86 13.50
CA ASN A 381 4.16 -10.07 12.13
C ASN A 381 2.68 -10.48 12.01
N VAL A 382 2.08 -11.05 13.06
CA VAL A 382 0.68 -11.50 13.06
C VAL A 382 -0.27 -10.53 13.78
N TYR A 383 0.22 -9.40 14.28
CA TYR A 383 -0.61 -8.40 14.97
C TYR A 383 -1.71 -7.85 14.03
N GLY A 384 -1.32 -7.32 12.86
CA GLY A 384 -2.25 -6.86 11.83
C GLY A 384 -3.21 -7.95 11.33
N LEU A 385 -2.72 -9.20 11.16
CA LEU A 385 -3.57 -10.36 10.83
C LEU A 385 -4.67 -10.59 11.88
N LEU A 386 -4.32 -10.55 13.17
CA LEU A 386 -5.25 -10.81 14.25
C LEU A 386 -6.22 -9.65 14.49
N MET A 387 -5.79 -8.40 14.24
CA MET A 387 -6.67 -7.23 14.18
C MET A 387 -7.68 -7.35 13.03
N ALA A 388 -7.20 -7.57 11.80
CA ALA A 388 -8.05 -7.71 10.61
C ALA A 388 -9.06 -8.86 10.76
N ARG A 389 -8.65 -9.99 11.33
CA ARG A 389 -9.54 -11.09 11.72
C ARG A 389 -10.63 -10.63 12.70
N SER A 390 -10.25 -9.92 13.76
CA SER A 390 -11.18 -9.44 14.79
C SER A 390 -12.20 -8.44 14.21
N THR A 391 -11.75 -7.58 13.30
CA THR A 391 -12.61 -6.66 12.53
C THR A 391 -13.58 -7.42 11.64
N TYR A 392 -13.11 -8.40 10.87
CA TYR A 392 -13.96 -9.25 10.00
C TYR A 392 -15.01 -10.02 10.81
N GLU A 393 -14.61 -10.61 11.94
CA GLU A 393 -15.51 -11.29 12.87
C GLU A 393 -16.55 -10.30 13.45
N GLY A 394 -16.16 -9.08 13.81
CA GLY A 394 -17.07 -8.03 14.30
C GLY A 394 -18.08 -7.55 13.26
N MET A 395 -17.65 -7.34 12.02
CA MET A 395 -18.56 -7.01 10.91
C MET A 395 -19.57 -8.14 10.66
N LYS A 396 -19.13 -9.40 10.72
CA LYS A 396 -20.02 -10.56 10.58
C LYS A 396 -21.01 -10.70 11.75
N LEU A 397 -20.65 -10.26 12.96
CA LEU A 397 -21.57 -10.16 14.10
C LEU A 397 -22.59 -9.02 13.95
N ALA A 398 -22.34 -8.03 13.09
CA ALA A 398 -23.26 -6.91 12.85
C ALA A 398 -24.35 -7.26 11.83
N SER A 399 -24.03 -8.10 10.84
CA SER A 399 -24.97 -8.56 9.83
C SER A 399 -24.63 -9.97 9.36
N GLU A 400 -25.59 -10.89 9.51
CA GLU A 400 -25.52 -12.23 8.91
C GLU A 400 -25.87 -12.20 7.40
N GLU A 401 -26.43 -11.09 6.91
CA GLU A 401 -26.91 -10.92 5.52
C GLU A 401 -25.87 -10.28 4.59
N LYS A 402 -24.86 -9.56 5.10
CA LYS A 402 -23.80 -8.91 4.31
C LYS A 402 -22.44 -9.59 4.44
N ARG A 403 -21.62 -9.52 3.39
CA ARG A 403 -20.20 -9.91 3.43
C ARG A 403 -19.39 -8.77 4.06
N PRO A 404 -18.57 -9.04 5.08
CA PRO A 404 -17.58 -8.06 5.54
C PRO A 404 -16.62 -7.66 4.41
N PHE A 405 -16.30 -6.37 4.36
CA PHE A 405 -15.14 -5.86 3.63
C PHE A 405 -14.21 -5.17 4.63
N VAL A 406 -13.00 -5.73 4.77
CA VAL A 406 -11.91 -5.15 5.56
C VAL A 406 -10.74 -4.89 4.62
N LEU A 407 -10.15 -3.69 4.69
CA LEU A 407 -8.81 -3.40 4.18
C LEU A 407 -7.85 -3.39 5.36
N THR A 408 -6.68 -4.03 5.25
CA THR A 408 -5.61 -3.97 6.27
C THR A 408 -4.31 -3.51 5.64
N ARG A 409 -3.50 -2.72 6.36
CA ARG A 409 -2.14 -2.39 5.93
C ARG A 409 -1.22 -3.57 6.22
N ALA A 410 -0.92 -3.77 7.50
CA ALA A 410 -0.09 -4.86 7.93
C ALA A 410 -0.81 -6.20 7.89
N GLY A 411 -0.02 -7.27 7.81
CA GLY A 411 -0.54 -8.61 7.64
C GLY A 411 0.53 -9.69 7.68
N PHE A 412 0.04 -10.92 7.62
CA PHE A 412 0.85 -12.12 7.53
C PHE A 412 0.28 -13.03 6.44
N ILE A 413 1.03 -14.03 6.01
CA ILE A 413 0.48 -15.08 5.15
C ILE A 413 -0.74 -15.74 5.85
N GLY A 414 -1.93 -15.64 5.23
CA GLY A 414 -3.21 -15.93 5.86
C GLY A 414 -4.13 -14.72 6.10
N SER A 415 -3.67 -13.48 5.90
CA SER A 415 -4.53 -12.27 6.00
C SER A 415 -5.64 -12.22 4.95
N GLN A 416 -5.44 -12.83 3.77
CA GLN A 416 -6.42 -12.89 2.68
C GLN A 416 -7.77 -13.50 3.08
N ARG A 417 -7.78 -14.33 4.14
CA ARG A 417 -9.00 -14.93 4.70
C ARG A 417 -9.98 -13.90 5.27
N TYR A 418 -9.47 -12.72 5.65
CA TYR A 418 -10.19 -11.72 6.43
C TYR A 418 -10.13 -10.30 5.85
N ALA A 419 -9.12 -9.96 5.05
CA ALA A 419 -8.96 -8.60 4.53
C ALA A 419 -8.28 -8.53 3.16
N ALA A 420 -8.69 -7.55 2.37
CA ALA A 420 -7.94 -7.01 1.24
C ALA A 420 -6.75 -6.19 1.76
N THR A 421 -5.83 -5.83 0.86
CA THR A 421 -4.68 -4.97 1.17
C THR A 421 -4.49 -3.90 0.10
N TRP A 422 -3.76 -2.86 0.45
CA TRP A 422 -3.07 -2.02 -0.54
C TRP A 422 -1.56 -2.08 -0.29
N THR A 423 -0.75 -1.48 -1.18
CA THR A 423 0.72 -1.49 -1.09
C THR A 423 1.31 -0.45 -0.12
N GLY A 424 0.49 0.11 0.76
CA GLY A 424 0.85 1.23 1.63
C GLY A 424 1.25 2.52 0.89
N ASP A 425 1.94 3.37 1.62
CA ASP A 425 2.13 4.80 1.33
C ASP A 425 3.18 5.03 0.23
N ASN A 426 2.71 4.97 -1.02
CA ASN A 426 3.52 5.13 -2.22
C ASN A 426 3.73 6.62 -2.60
N LEU A 427 4.79 6.90 -3.38
CA LEU A 427 5.09 8.25 -3.87
C LEU A 427 4.44 8.51 -5.24
N SER A 428 4.07 9.77 -5.49
CA SER A 428 3.55 10.25 -6.78
C SER A 428 4.64 10.33 -7.87
N THR A 429 5.17 9.17 -8.28
CA THR A 429 6.27 9.07 -9.25
C THR A 429 6.07 7.96 -10.28
N TRP A 430 6.75 8.09 -11.43
CA TRP A 430 6.79 7.08 -12.49
C TRP A 430 7.42 5.75 -12.04
N GLU A 431 8.35 5.80 -11.09
CA GLU A 431 8.96 4.61 -10.49
C GLU A 431 7.93 3.82 -9.67
N HIS A 432 7.09 4.49 -8.87
CA HIS A 432 6.04 3.83 -8.10
C HIS A 432 4.87 3.35 -8.98
N LEU A 433 4.53 4.06 -10.06
CA LEU A 433 3.61 3.54 -11.09
C LEU A 433 4.13 2.19 -11.64
N HIS A 434 5.39 2.13 -12.06
CA HIS A 434 5.99 0.90 -12.57
C HIS A 434 6.02 -0.21 -11.51
N MET A 435 6.55 0.11 -10.33
CA MET A 435 6.70 -0.81 -9.20
C MET A 435 5.36 -1.33 -8.67
N SER A 436 4.26 -0.58 -8.81
CA SER A 436 2.92 -1.03 -8.37
C SER A 436 2.47 -2.32 -9.06
N ILE A 437 2.83 -2.52 -10.34
CA ILE A 437 2.54 -3.76 -11.08
C ILE A 437 3.26 -4.94 -10.40
N SER A 438 4.57 -4.81 -10.19
CA SER A 438 5.39 -5.84 -9.54
C SER A 438 4.88 -6.14 -8.13
N MET A 439 4.57 -5.14 -7.30
CA MET A 439 4.10 -5.34 -5.92
C MET A 439 2.73 -6.04 -5.84
N VAL A 440 1.75 -5.61 -6.63
CA VAL A 440 0.41 -6.23 -6.68
C VAL A 440 0.50 -7.70 -7.10
N LEU A 441 1.34 -7.99 -8.10
CA LEU A 441 1.60 -9.37 -8.52
C LEU A 441 2.28 -10.20 -7.42
N GLN A 442 3.27 -9.68 -6.72
CA GLN A 442 3.99 -10.42 -5.66
C GLN A 442 3.11 -10.76 -4.46
N LEU A 443 2.21 -9.86 -4.09
CA LEU A 443 1.15 -10.13 -3.10
C LEU A 443 0.27 -11.30 -3.58
N GLY A 444 -0.18 -11.28 -4.84
CA GLY A 444 -0.94 -12.40 -5.43
C GLY A 444 -0.18 -13.73 -5.45
N LEU A 445 1.11 -13.72 -5.80
CA LEU A 445 2.01 -14.87 -5.77
C LEU A 445 2.38 -15.33 -4.35
N SER A 446 2.05 -14.54 -3.33
CA SER A 446 2.25 -14.87 -1.91
C SER A 446 0.94 -15.24 -1.20
N GLY A 447 -0.16 -15.37 -1.94
CA GLY A 447 -1.46 -15.78 -1.41
C GLY A 447 -2.39 -14.64 -1.00
N GLN A 448 -2.06 -13.39 -1.31
CA GLN A 448 -2.92 -12.22 -1.07
C GLN A 448 -3.42 -11.62 -2.41
N PRO A 449 -4.45 -12.20 -3.05
CA PRO A 449 -4.89 -11.84 -4.39
C PRO A 449 -5.76 -10.58 -4.45
N PHE A 450 -6.26 -10.07 -3.32
CA PHE A 450 -7.06 -8.83 -3.26
C PHE A 450 -6.16 -7.66 -2.87
N SER A 451 -5.33 -7.23 -3.82
CA SER A 451 -4.32 -6.19 -3.65
C SER A 451 -4.41 -5.11 -4.73
N GLY A 452 -3.87 -3.92 -4.43
CA GLY A 452 -3.84 -2.75 -5.29
C GLY A 452 -2.89 -1.69 -4.72
N ALA A 453 -2.60 -0.65 -5.48
CA ALA A 453 -1.81 0.49 -5.03
C ALA A 453 -2.67 1.76 -5.06
N ASP A 454 -2.30 2.78 -4.27
CA ASP A 454 -2.99 4.07 -4.32
C ASP A 454 -2.66 4.78 -5.63
N ILE A 455 -3.72 5.00 -6.42
CA ILE A 455 -3.63 5.51 -7.79
C ILE A 455 -3.33 7.01 -7.76
N GLY A 456 -2.24 7.38 -8.42
CA GLY A 456 -1.67 8.73 -8.41
C GLY A 456 -0.47 8.87 -7.47
N GLY A 457 -0.40 8.03 -6.43
CA GLY A 457 0.55 8.16 -5.31
C GLY A 457 -0.12 8.78 -4.08
N PHE A 458 0.19 8.25 -2.90
CA PHE A 458 -0.26 8.78 -1.62
C PHE A 458 0.45 10.10 -1.30
N ALA A 459 1.78 10.10 -1.39
CA ALA A 459 2.62 11.23 -1.00
C ALA A 459 3.18 12.02 -2.18
N GLY A 460 3.15 13.35 -2.05
CA GLY A 460 3.50 14.30 -3.11
C GLY A 460 2.44 14.40 -4.23
N ASN A 461 2.58 15.39 -5.12
CA ASN A 461 1.58 15.67 -6.16
C ASN A 461 1.85 14.90 -7.46
N ALA A 462 0.83 14.24 -8.00
CA ALA A 462 0.91 13.66 -9.34
C ALA A 462 0.90 14.76 -10.43
N THR A 463 1.59 14.53 -11.56
CA THR A 463 1.32 15.30 -12.78
C THR A 463 0.10 14.73 -13.51
N PRO A 464 -0.62 15.50 -14.34
CA PRO A 464 -1.77 14.99 -15.09
C PRO A 464 -1.48 13.70 -15.86
N LYS A 465 -0.32 13.67 -16.54
CA LYS A 465 0.11 12.54 -17.37
C LYS A 465 0.49 11.31 -16.53
N LEU A 466 1.03 11.50 -15.33
CA LEU A 466 1.24 10.41 -14.38
C LEU A 466 -0.10 9.87 -13.86
N PHE A 467 -0.99 10.75 -13.38
CA PHE A 467 -2.28 10.36 -12.81
C PHE A 467 -3.15 9.59 -13.82
N GLY A 468 -3.28 10.09 -15.06
CA GLY A 468 -4.09 9.44 -16.08
C GLY A 468 -3.58 8.05 -16.48
N ARG A 469 -2.25 7.87 -16.61
CA ARG A 469 -1.68 6.53 -16.87
C ARG A 469 -1.80 5.61 -15.66
N TRP A 470 -1.63 6.13 -14.44
CA TRP A 470 -1.82 5.34 -13.23
C TRP A 470 -3.27 4.89 -13.11
N MET A 471 -4.25 5.74 -13.43
CA MET A 471 -5.66 5.34 -13.50
C MET A 471 -5.87 4.28 -14.57
N GLY A 472 -5.23 4.41 -15.73
CA GLY A 472 -5.20 3.39 -16.79
C GLY A 472 -4.79 2.01 -16.26
N VAL A 473 -3.67 1.91 -15.55
CA VAL A 473 -3.15 0.64 -14.99
C VAL A 473 -3.97 0.18 -13.77
N GLY A 474 -4.13 1.06 -12.78
CA GLY A 474 -4.76 0.76 -11.49
C GLY A 474 -6.26 0.44 -11.59
N SER A 475 -6.95 0.92 -12.63
CA SER A 475 -8.32 0.48 -12.96
C SER A 475 -8.43 -1.03 -13.23
N LEU A 476 -7.32 -1.71 -13.54
CA LEU A 476 -7.28 -3.13 -13.88
C LEU A 476 -6.62 -4.00 -12.78
N PHE A 477 -6.22 -3.42 -11.65
CA PHE A 477 -5.78 -4.17 -10.46
C PHE A 477 -6.98 -4.81 -9.73
N PRO A 478 -6.77 -5.88 -8.93
CA PRO A 478 -7.83 -6.48 -8.13
C PRO A 478 -8.55 -5.46 -7.22
N PHE A 479 -7.78 -4.71 -6.41
CA PHE A 479 -8.25 -3.55 -5.65
C PHE A 479 -7.90 -2.24 -6.38
N CYS A 480 -8.81 -1.25 -6.36
CA CYS A 480 -8.70 -0.04 -7.17
C CYS A 480 -9.15 1.20 -6.39
N ARG A 481 -8.19 1.94 -5.81
CA ARG A 481 -8.41 3.14 -4.99
C ARG A 481 -7.55 4.32 -5.46
N GLY A 482 -8.13 5.50 -5.60
CA GLY A 482 -7.39 6.76 -5.59
C GLY A 482 -7.34 7.33 -4.17
N HIS A 483 -6.17 7.77 -3.72
CA HIS A 483 -5.91 8.28 -2.37
C HIS A 483 -4.68 9.21 -2.38
N SER A 484 -4.65 10.17 -1.45
CA SER A 484 -3.49 11.05 -1.22
C SER A 484 -3.52 11.69 0.17
N GLU A 485 -2.35 12.14 0.64
CA GLU A 485 -2.13 12.82 1.92
C GLU A 485 -2.61 14.29 1.95
N ALA A 486 -2.81 14.85 3.15
CA ALA A 486 -3.40 16.17 3.43
C ALA A 486 -2.71 17.36 2.73
N CYS A 487 -1.43 17.21 2.40
CA CYS A 487 -0.60 18.27 1.84
C CYS A 487 -0.50 18.23 0.30
N THR A 488 -1.30 17.40 -0.35
CA THR A 488 -1.38 17.30 -1.82
C THR A 488 -2.55 18.10 -2.40
N THR A 489 -2.52 18.30 -3.71
CA THR A 489 -3.73 18.56 -4.50
C THR A 489 -4.68 17.36 -4.42
N ASP A 490 -5.99 17.58 -4.40
CA ASP A 490 -7.00 16.53 -4.46
C ASP A 490 -6.72 15.52 -5.61
N HIS A 491 -6.37 14.28 -5.28
CA HIS A 491 -6.19 13.19 -6.25
C HIS A 491 -7.54 12.64 -6.74
N VAL A 492 -8.31 13.50 -7.42
CA VAL A 492 -9.58 13.20 -8.09
C VAL A 492 -9.46 13.44 -9.60
N PRO A 493 -10.15 12.68 -10.48
CA PRO A 493 -9.95 12.75 -11.94
C PRO A 493 -10.04 14.14 -12.58
N TRP A 494 -10.91 15.02 -12.06
CA TRP A 494 -11.13 16.36 -12.60
C TRP A 494 -10.20 17.44 -12.04
N ALA A 495 -9.26 17.09 -11.14
CA ALA A 495 -8.23 18.03 -10.67
C ALA A 495 -7.12 18.27 -11.71
N PHE A 496 -6.97 17.34 -12.67
CA PHE A 496 -5.81 17.25 -13.57
C PHE A 496 -6.07 17.74 -15.01
N GLY A 497 -7.15 18.49 -15.25
CA GLY A 497 -7.55 18.94 -16.59
C GLY A 497 -8.48 17.95 -17.32
N GLU A 498 -9.12 18.44 -18.40
CA GLU A 498 -10.20 17.70 -19.09
C GLU A 498 -9.68 16.46 -19.83
N GLU A 499 -8.44 16.50 -20.34
CA GLU A 499 -7.78 15.38 -21.01
C GLU A 499 -7.50 14.23 -20.04
N CYS A 500 -6.97 14.55 -18.85
CA CYS A 500 -6.74 13.54 -17.81
C CYS A 500 -8.07 12.98 -17.26
N GLU A 501 -9.07 13.85 -17.08
CA GLU A 501 -10.42 13.45 -16.67
C GLU A 501 -11.05 12.44 -17.65
N GLU A 502 -10.91 12.65 -18.97
CA GLU A 502 -11.41 11.71 -19.98
C GLU A 502 -10.65 10.39 -19.97
N VAL A 503 -9.32 10.40 -19.85
CA VAL A 503 -8.54 9.15 -19.71
C VAL A 503 -8.96 8.37 -18.47
N CYS A 504 -9.17 9.04 -17.34
CA CYS A 504 -9.69 8.41 -16.12
C CYS A 504 -11.10 7.85 -16.31
N ARG A 505 -11.99 8.61 -16.98
CA ARG A 505 -13.35 8.17 -17.32
C ARG A 505 -13.33 6.92 -18.19
N LEU A 506 -12.48 6.87 -19.22
CA LEU A 506 -12.33 5.70 -20.09
C LEU A 506 -11.77 4.49 -19.32
N ALA A 507 -10.69 4.68 -18.55
CA ALA A 507 -10.10 3.64 -17.69
C ALA A 507 -11.12 3.00 -16.75
N LEU A 508 -11.89 3.81 -16.02
CA LEU A 508 -12.90 3.30 -15.10
C LEU A 508 -14.07 2.64 -15.86
N LYS A 509 -14.51 3.17 -17.01
CA LYS A 509 -15.49 2.47 -17.85
C LYS A 509 -14.99 1.13 -18.39
N ARG A 510 -13.68 0.92 -18.57
CA ARG A 510 -13.12 -0.43 -18.85
C ARG A 510 -13.27 -1.37 -17.66
N ARG A 511 -12.91 -0.90 -16.46
CA ARG A 511 -13.07 -1.68 -15.22
C ARG A 511 -14.48 -2.21 -15.06
N TYR A 512 -15.49 -1.35 -15.16
CA TYR A 512 -16.89 -1.72 -14.89
C TYR A 512 -17.44 -2.70 -15.93
N ARG A 513 -17.06 -2.55 -17.21
CA ARG A 513 -17.34 -3.57 -18.24
C ARG A 513 -16.70 -4.93 -17.92
N LEU A 514 -15.54 -4.94 -17.26
CA LEU A 514 -14.82 -6.15 -16.88
C LEU A 514 -15.18 -6.70 -15.48
N ILE A 515 -16.04 -6.04 -14.69
CA ILE A 515 -16.45 -6.54 -13.36
C ILE A 515 -17.02 -7.97 -13.40
N PRO A 516 -17.82 -8.42 -14.40
CA PRO A 516 -18.24 -9.83 -14.49
C PRO A 516 -17.06 -10.82 -14.60
N LEU A 517 -15.99 -10.45 -15.30
CA LEU A 517 -14.75 -11.23 -15.37
C LEU A 517 -14.03 -11.20 -14.01
N ILE A 518 -13.78 -10.01 -13.45
CA ILE A 518 -13.05 -9.84 -12.18
C ILE A 518 -13.76 -10.59 -11.05
N TYR A 519 -15.08 -10.51 -10.97
CA TYR A 519 -15.90 -11.22 -9.97
C TYR A 519 -15.84 -12.74 -10.15
N THR A 520 -15.83 -13.24 -11.39
CA THR A 520 -15.63 -14.67 -11.68
C THR A 520 -14.23 -15.15 -11.31
N LEU A 521 -13.19 -14.31 -11.50
CA LEU A 521 -11.83 -14.61 -11.04
C LEU A 521 -11.75 -14.65 -9.51
N PHE A 522 -12.45 -13.76 -8.80
CA PHE A 522 -12.58 -13.82 -7.34
C PHE A 522 -13.32 -15.08 -6.86
N TYR A 523 -14.36 -15.53 -7.57
CA TYR A 523 -14.99 -16.82 -7.28
C TYR A 523 -14.01 -17.99 -7.39
N PHE A 524 -13.13 -18.01 -8.39
CA PHE A 524 -12.07 -19.03 -8.49
C PHE A 524 -10.99 -18.86 -7.43
N ALA A 525 -10.60 -17.63 -7.07
CA ALA A 525 -9.68 -17.38 -5.96
C ALA A 525 -10.26 -17.89 -4.63
N HIS A 526 -11.54 -17.64 -4.38
CA HIS A 526 -12.27 -18.07 -3.20
C HIS A 526 -12.46 -19.60 -3.12
N THR A 527 -12.79 -20.25 -4.24
CA THR A 527 -13.13 -21.69 -4.26
C THR A 527 -11.94 -22.61 -4.55
N ARG A 528 -10.88 -22.13 -5.21
CA ARG A 528 -9.75 -22.94 -5.69
C ARG A 528 -8.37 -22.40 -5.28
N GLY A 529 -8.27 -21.16 -4.82
CA GLY A 529 -6.98 -20.53 -4.50
C GLY A 529 -6.15 -20.15 -5.73
N THR A 530 -6.79 -19.93 -6.88
CA THR A 530 -6.11 -19.38 -8.08
C THR A 530 -5.96 -17.85 -7.95
N PRO A 531 -4.86 -17.23 -8.38
CA PRO A 531 -4.74 -15.77 -8.33
C PRO A 531 -5.74 -15.07 -9.28
N VAL A 532 -6.07 -13.81 -8.97
CA VAL A 532 -6.92 -12.95 -9.81
C VAL A 532 -6.09 -12.28 -10.92
N ALA A 533 -4.96 -11.70 -10.55
CA ALA A 533 -3.95 -11.18 -11.47
C ALA A 533 -2.66 -12.02 -11.37
N THR A 534 -2.00 -12.29 -12.51
CA THR A 534 -0.76 -13.07 -12.56
C THR A 534 0.27 -12.45 -13.51
N PRO A 535 1.58 -12.65 -13.29
CA PRO A 535 2.61 -12.30 -14.26
C PRO A 535 2.37 -12.91 -15.65
N THR A 536 2.85 -12.21 -16.68
CA THR A 536 2.72 -12.66 -18.08
C THR A 536 3.36 -14.03 -18.36
N PHE A 537 4.38 -14.45 -17.58
CA PHE A 537 4.94 -15.80 -17.71
C PHE A 537 3.96 -16.93 -17.35
N PHE A 538 2.83 -16.68 -16.68
CA PHE A 538 1.81 -17.71 -16.45
C PHE A 538 1.18 -18.22 -17.77
N ALA A 539 1.30 -17.47 -18.87
CA ALA A 539 0.89 -17.92 -20.19
C ALA A 539 1.82 -19.01 -20.80
N ASP A 540 3.13 -18.91 -20.56
CA ASP A 540 4.14 -19.91 -20.94
C ASP A 540 5.31 -19.89 -19.93
N PRO A 541 5.22 -20.64 -18.81
CA PRO A 541 6.26 -20.63 -17.76
C PRO A 541 7.64 -21.14 -18.22
N LYS A 542 7.70 -21.76 -19.39
CA LYS A 542 8.93 -22.27 -20.02
C LYS A 542 9.67 -21.19 -20.80
N ASP A 543 9.02 -20.06 -21.11
CA ASP A 543 9.66 -18.97 -21.83
C ASP A 543 10.39 -18.02 -20.87
N PRO A 544 11.75 -17.97 -20.89
CA PRO A 544 12.49 -17.10 -19.98
C PRO A 544 12.35 -15.62 -20.32
N SER A 545 11.89 -15.24 -21.53
CA SER A 545 11.69 -13.83 -21.89
C SER A 545 10.54 -13.18 -21.13
N LEU A 546 9.51 -13.96 -20.77
CA LEU A 546 8.33 -13.48 -20.05
C LEU A 546 8.56 -13.34 -18.53
N ARG A 547 9.64 -13.93 -18.00
CA ARG A 547 9.89 -14.07 -16.55
C ARG A 547 10.26 -12.78 -15.84
N LYS A 548 10.73 -11.77 -16.58
CA LYS A 548 11.20 -10.47 -16.09
C LYS A 548 10.35 -9.30 -16.61
N LEU A 549 9.13 -9.58 -17.04
CA LEU A 549 8.33 -8.62 -17.78
C LEU A 549 7.39 -7.86 -16.83
N GLU A 550 7.71 -6.59 -16.58
CA GLU A 550 7.16 -5.77 -15.47
C GLU A 550 6.18 -4.68 -15.95
N ASN A 551 5.93 -4.58 -17.26
CA ASN A 551 5.00 -3.65 -17.89
C ASN A 551 3.72 -4.33 -18.41
N SER A 552 3.47 -5.59 -18.03
CA SER A 552 2.22 -6.29 -18.34
C SER A 552 1.86 -7.35 -17.30
N PHE A 553 0.58 -7.70 -17.27
CA PHE A 553 0.05 -8.77 -16.43
C PHE A 553 -1.19 -9.41 -17.06
N LEU A 554 -1.54 -10.60 -16.59
CA LEU A 554 -2.75 -11.31 -16.98
C LEU A 554 -3.85 -11.09 -15.93
N LEU A 555 -5.03 -10.71 -16.38
CA LEU A 555 -6.28 -10.72 -15.63
C LEU A 555 -7.13 -11.88 -16.18
N GLY A 556 -6.91 -13.08 -15.63
CA GLY A 556 -7.40 -14.32 -16.24
C GLY A 556 -6.86 -14.51 -17.67
N PRO A 557 -7.73 -14.64 -18.71
CA PRO A 557 -7.30 -14.79 -20.09
C PRO A 557 -6.98 -13.45 -20.81
N VAL A 558 -7.12 -12.31 -20.14
CA VAL A 558 -6.83 -10.98 -20.71
C VAL A 558 -5.42 -10.55 -20.34
N LEU A 559 -4.56 -10.33 -21.34
CA LEU A 559 -3.26 -9.68 -21.16
C LEU A 559 -3.44 -8.17 -21.21
N VAL A 560 -3.06 -7.51 -20.11
CA VAL A 560 -3.01 -6.06 -19.92
C VAL A 560 -1.57 -5.61 -20.11
N TYR A 561 -1.30 -4.73 -21.08
CA TYR A 561 0.04 -4.22 -21.38
C TYR A 561 0.05 -2.69 -21.27
N ALA A 562 0.95 -2.10 -20.48
CA ALA A 562 0.89 -0.69 -20.11
C ALA A 562 2.22 0.04 -20.33
N SER A 563 2.16 1.34 -20.65
CA SER A 563 3.35 2.19 -20.58
C SER A 563 3.48 2.81 -19.19
N THR A 564 4.57 2.44 -18.50
CA THR A 564 4.97 3.00 -17.21
C THR A 564 6.15 3.97 -17.35
N ILE A 565 6.47 4.41 -18.57
CA ILE A 565 7.63 5.26 -18.89
C ILE A 565 7.13 6.62 -19.39
N HIS A 566 7.43 7.70 -18.66
CA HIS A 566 6.98 9.07 -18.95
C HIS A 566 7.01 9.47 -20.44
N ALA A 567 8.17 9.28 -21.09
CA ALA A 567 8.41 9.71 -22.47
C ALA A 567 7.73 8.83 -23.56
N GLN A 568 7.21 7.65 -23.21
CA GLN A 568 6.64 6.69 -24.17
C GLN A 568 5.14 6.52 -23.93
N GLY A 569 4.32 6.69 -24.98
CA GLY A 569 2.94 6.21 -24.96
C GLY A 569 2.89 4.73 -25.34
N LEU A 570 1.72 4.10 -25.20
CA LEU A 570 1.48 2.72 -25.64
C LEU A 570 1.82 2.50 -27.12
N ASP A 571 1.63 3.53 -27.95
CA ASP A 571 1.93 3.58 -29.39
C ASP A 571 3.42 3.37 -29.74
N LYS A 572 4.32 3.56 -28.76
CA LYS A 572 5.79 3.49 -28.93
C LYS A 572 6.43 2.32 -28.19
N LEU A 573 5.63 1.50 -27.51
CA LEU A 573 6.10 0.44 -26.63
C LEU A 573 6.32 -0.87 -27.40
N GLU A 574 7.48 -1.51 -27.20
CA GLU A 574 7.71 -2.86 -27.74
C GLU A 574 6.91 -3.88 -26.93
N ILE A 575 5.94 -4.53 -27.58
CA ILE A 575 5.03 -5.50 -26.98
C ILE A 575 5.55 -6.91 -27.20
N THR A 576 5.98 -7.57 -26.13
CA THR A 576 6.33 -9.00 -26.15
C THR A 576 5.09 -9.81 -25.79
N LEU A 577 4.53 -10.52 -26.77
CA LEU A 577 3.39 -11.42 -26.56
C LEU A 577 3.87 -12.84 -26.23
N PRO A 578 3.17 -13.58 -25.34
CA PRO A 578 3.40 -15.01 -25.18
C PRO A 578 3.10 -15.78 -26.48
N LYS A 579 3.58 -17.02 -26.58
CA LYS A 579 3.27 -17.90 -27.71
C LYS A 579 1.76 -18.19 -27.83
N GLY A 580 1.33 -18.52 -29.04
CA GLY A 580 -0.07 -18.79 -29.38
C GLY A 580 -0.83 -17.54 -29.83
N ILE A 581 -2.15 -17.66 -29.94
CA ILE A 581 -3.03 -16.60 -30.43
C ILE A 581 -3.32 -15.59 -29.31
N TRP A 582 -3.07 -14.30 -29.58
CA TRP A 582 -3.40 -13.17 -28.71
C TRP A 582 -4.01 -12.05 -29.55
N LEU A 583 -5.33 -11.84 -29.42
CA LEU A 583 -6.08 -10.90 -30.26
C LEU A 583 -6.32 -9.59 -29.51
N ARG A 584 -5.78 -8.48 -30.02
CA ARG A 584 -5.99 -7.14 -29.48
C ARG A 584 -7.47 -6.74 -29.54
N PHE A 585 -7.97 -6.11 -28.49
CA PHE A 585 -9.29 -5.49 -28.47
C PHE A 585 -9.29 -4.16 -27.70
N ASP A 586 -10.32 -3.34 -27.93
CA ASP A 586 -10.62 -2.12 -27.19
C ASP A 586 -12.15 -1.91 -27.18
N PHE A 587 -12.68 -1.03 -26.32
CA PHE A 587 -14.12 -0.75 -26.24
C PHE A 587 -14.50 0.51 -27.05
N ASN A 588 -13.84 0.70 -28.20
CA ASN A 588 -13.78 1.95 -28.97
C ASN A 588 -13.20 3.13 -28.17
N ASP A 589 -12.27 2.82 -27.26
CA ASP A 589 -11.64 3.72 -26.28
C ASP A 589 -10.11 3.67 -26.36
N ALA A 590 -9.57 3.45 -27.56
CA ALA A 590 -8.13 3.44 -27.81
C ALA A 590 -7.50 4.81 -27.50
N HIS A 591 -6.51 4.84 -26.61
CA HIS A 591 -5.82 6.05 -26.16
C HIS A 591 -4.35 5.72 -25.83
N PRO A 592 -3.36 6.58 -26.16
CA PRO A 592 -1.93 6.29 -25.91
C PRO A 592 -1.55 6.17 -24.43
N ASP A 593 -2.35 6.77 -23.53
CA ASP A 593 -2.16 6.73 -22.08
C ASP A 593 -3.01 5.65 -21.36
N LEU A 594 -3.74 4.80 -22.11
CA LEU A 594 -4.45 3.63 -21.56
C LEU A 594 -3.71 2.32 -21.90
N PRO A 595 -3.85 1.24 -21.10
CA PRO A 595 -3.27 -0.06 -21.43
C PRO A 595 -3.84 -0.67 -22.72
N ALA A 596 -3.03 -1.45 -23.45
CA ALA A 596 -3.52 -2.38 -24.45
C ALA A 596 -4.14 -3.60 -23.78
N LEU A 597 -5.21 -4.13 -24.39
CA LEU A 597 -5.85 -5.37 -23.98
C LEU A 597 -5.74 -6.40 -25.11
N TYR A 598 -5.34 -7.62 -24.77
CA TYR A 598 -5.30 -8.77 -25.67
C TYR A 598 -6.05 -9.95 -25.04
N LEU A 599 -6.94 -10.58 -25.80
CA LEU A 599 -7.62 -11.81 -25.38
C LEU A 599 -6.86 -13.03 -25.91
N LYS A 600 -6.55 -13.97 -25.01
CA LYS A 600 -5.94 -15.25 -25.38
C LYS A 600 -6.90 -16.08 -26.25
N GLY A 601 -6.42 -16.60 -27.38
CA GLY A 601 -7.17 -17.58 -28.18
C GLY A 601 -7.52 -18.83 -27.37
N GLY A 602 -8.74 -19.33 -27.57
CA GLY A 602 -9.35 -20.37 -26.74
C GLY A 602 -10.24 -19.83 -25.62
N SER A 603 -10.46 -18.51 -25.54
CA SER A 603 -11.12 -17.88 -24.40
C SER A 603 -12.41 -17.13 -24.77
N ILE A 604 -13.39 -17.21 -23.87
CA ILE A 604 -14.59 -16.38 -23.82
C ILE A 604 -14.57 -15.59 -22.52
N ILE A 605 -14.77 -14.27 -22.57
CA ILE A 605 -14.94 -13.44 -21.36
C ILE A 605 -16.33 -12.80 -21.31
N PRO A 606 -16.96 -12.76 -20.11
CA PRO A 606 -18.17 -11.98 -19.90
C PRO A 606 -17.82 -10.49 -19.74
N VAL A 607 -18.55 -9.65 -20.46
CA VAL A 607 -18.40 -8.19 -20.51
C VAL A 607 -19.77 -7.57 -20.20
N GLY A 608 -19.84 -6.78 -19.13
CA GLY A 608 -21.05 -6.11 -18.67
C GLY A 608 -21.21 -4.70 -19.25
N LEU A 609 -22.25 -4.01 -18.78
CA LEU A 609 -22.48 -2.61 -19.09
C LEU A 609 -21.46 -1.68 -18.40
N SER A 610 -21.34 -0.46 -18.94
CA SER A 610 -20.55 0.63 -18.36
C SER A 610 -21.38 1.42 -17.34
N LEU A 611 -21.57 0.86 -16.15
CA LEU A 611 -22.36 1.44 -15.05
C LEU A 611 -21.60 2.57 -14.32
N GLN A 612 -22.30 3.39 -13.53
CA GLN A 612 -21.73 4.39 -12.62
C GLN A 612 -21.32 3.81 -11.26
N HIS A 613 -22.07 2.83 -10.77
CA HIS A 613 -21.72 2.03 -9.59
C HIS A 613 -22.22 0.59 -9.81
N VAL A 614 -21.63 -0.41 -9.14
CA VAL A 614 -21.95 -1.83 -9.37
C VAL A 614 -23.42 -2.17 -9.10
N GLU A 615 -24.03 -1.48 -8.14
CA GLU A 615 -25.43 -1.72 -7.74
C GLU A 615 -26.49 -1.18 -8.72
N GLU A 616 -26.09 -0.47 -9.79
CA GLU A 616 -27.00 -0.19 -10.92
C GLU A 616 -27.34 -1.45 -11.73
N ALA A 617 -26.54 -2.51 -11.62
CA ALA A 617 -26.67 -3.72 -12.44
C ALA A 617 -27.99 -4.45 -12.18
N ASN A 618 -28.75 -4.72 -13.25
CA ASN A 618 -29.92 -5.59 -13.21
C ASN A 618 -29.59 -6.96 -13.81
N PRO A 619 -30.08 -8.08 -13.24
CA PRO A 619 -29.95 -9.40 -13.88
C PRO A 619 -30.46 -9.46 -15.32
N SER A 620 -31.45 -8.65 -15.71
CA SER A 620 -31.96 -8.57 -17.08
C SER A 620 -31.13 -7.72 -18.06
N ASP A 621 -30.06 -7.07 -17.61
CA ASP A 621 -29.19 -6.25 -18.45
C ASP A 621 -28.52 -7.07 -19.54
N ASP A 622 -28.22 -6.42 -20.68
CA ASP A 622 -27.52 -7.07 -21.79
C ASP A 622 -26.13 -7.56 -21.37
N LEU A 623 -25.86 -8.85 -21.60
CA LEU A 623 -24.54 -9.44 -21.42
C LEU A 623 -23.82 -9.49 -22.78
N THR A 624 -22.58 -9.02 -22.83
CA THR A 624 -21.69 -9.28 -23.96
C THR A 624 -20.74 -10.44 -23.65
N LEU A 625 -20.60 -11.39 -24.56
CA LEU A 625 -19.51 -12.36 -24.58
C LEU A 625 -18.50 -11.93 -25.64
N LEU A 626 -17.24 -11.72 -25.25
CA LEU A 626 -16.14 -11.48 -26.17
C LEU A 626 -15.32 -12.76 -26.32
N LEU A 627 -15.09 -13.20 -27.56
CA LEU A 627 -14.51 -14.50 -27.88
C LEU A 627 -13.25 -14.35 -28.75
N ALA A 628 -12.23 -15.15 -28.46
CA ALA A 628 -11.11 -15.40 -29.36
C ALA A 628 -10.95 -16.92 -29.51
N LEU A 629 -11.07 -17.44 -30.74
CA LEU A 629 -10.88 -18.87 -31.00
C LEU A 629 -9.39 -19.26 -30.92
N ASP A 630 -9.13 -20.52 -30.57
CA ASP A 630 -7.81 -21.14 -30.64
C ASP A 630 -7.50 -21.66 -32.06
N GLU A 631 -6.33 -22.27 -32.22
CA GLU A 631 -5.87 -22.89 -33.47
C GLU A 631 -6.77 -24.06 -33.94
N ASN A 632 -7.62 -24.60 -33.05
CA ASN A 632 -8.59 -25.66 -33.33
C ASN A 632 -10.01 -25.13 -33.58
N GLY A 633 -10.19 -23.80 -33.63
CA GLY A 633 -11.50 -23.17 -33.83
C GLY A 633 -12.41 -23.23 -32.60
N LYS A 634 -11.88 -23.31 -31.39
CA LYS A 634 -12.63 -23.43 -30.12
C LYS A 634 -12.39 -22.26 -29.18
N ALA A 635 -13.35 -22.01 -28.30
CA ALA A 635 -13.14 -21.17 -27.12
C ALA A 635 -14.03 -21.59 -25.95
N GLU A 636 -13.56 -21.38 -24.73
CA GLU A 636 -14.29 -21.68 -23.49
C GLU A 636 -14.25 -20.49 -22.54
N GLY A 637 -15.28 -20.33 -21.72
CA GLY A 637 -15.29 -19.30 -20.68
C GLY A 637 -16.37 -19.54 -19.64
N VAL A 638 -16.24 -18.84 -18.53
CA VAL A 638 -17.11 -19.01 -17.36
C VAL A 638 -17.59 -17.65 -16.88
N LEU A 639 -18.83 -17.60 -16.40
CA LEU A 639 -19.43 -16.47 -15.70
C LEU A 639 -20.04 -16.98 -14.38
N PHE A 640 -19.64 -16.35 -13.28
CA PHE A 640 -20.25 -16.52 -11.95
C PHE A 640 -21.15 -15.33 -11.61
N GLU A 641 -22.37 -15.63 -11.15
CA GLU A 641 -23.38 -14.65 -10.74
C GLU A 641 -24.09 -15.11 -9.46
N ASP A 642 -24.40 -14.16 -8.58
CA ASP A 642 -25.15 -14.33 -7.33
C ASP A 642 -25.73 -12.96 -6.91
N ASP A 643 -26.21 -12.83 -5.66
CA ASP A 643 -26.76 -11.58 -5.09
C ASP A 643 -25.75 -10.41 -5.05
N GLY A 644 -24.46 -10.64 -5.32
CA GLY A 644 -23.40 -9.64 -5.26
C GLY A 644 -22.93 -9.30 -3.83
N ASP A 645 -23.84 -9.30 -2.86
CA ASP A 645 -23.56 -9.22 -1.43
C ASP A 645 -24.38 -10.30 -0.68
N GLY A 646 -23.88 -10.76 0.47
CA GLY A 646 -24.50 -11.82 1.27
C GLY A 646 -24.15 -13.26 0.86
N TYR A 647 -24.66 -14.24 1.62
CA TYR A 647 -24.10 -15.60 1.67
C TYR A 647 -24.87 -16.68 0.89
N GLY A 648 -25.91 -16.33 0.13
CA GLY A 648 -26.74 -17.30 -0.61
C GLY A 648 -25.93 -18.26 -1.51
N PHE A 649 -24.83 -17.78 -2.10
CA PHE A 649 -23.93 -18.61 -2.91
C PHE A 649 -23.33 -19.80 -2.14
N THR A 650 -23.14 -19.70 -0.82
CA THR A 650 -22.64 -20.80 0.03
C THR A 650 -23.65 -21.92 0.23
N GLU A 651 -24.94 -21.61 0.07
CA GLU A 651 -26.06 -22.56 0.14
C GLU A 651 -26.45 -23.12 -1.25
N GLY A 652 -25.77 -22.66 -2.31
CA GLY A 652 -26.03 -23.04 -3.70
C GLY A 652 -26.80 -21.99 -4.50
N ASN A 653 -27.26 -20.88 -3.89
CA ASN A 653 -27.93 -19.78 -4.59
C ASN A 653 -26.92 -18.91 -5.37
N TYR A 654 -26.44 -19.47 -6.48
CA TYR A 654 -25.61 -18.81 -7.48
C TYR A 654 -25.89 -19.42 -8.86
N LEU A 655 -25.40 -18.78 -9.91
CA LEU A 655 -25.38 -19.26 -11.29
C LEU A 655 -23.94 -19.28 -11.79
N LEU A 656 -23.39 -20.47 -12.05
CA LEU A 656 -22.11 -20.62 -12.73
C LEU A 656 -22.37 -21.17 -14.14
N THR A 657 -22.19 -20.32 -15.16
CA THR A 657 -22.41 -20.68 -16.56
C THR A 657 -21.09 -20.99 -17.25
N HIS A 658 -20.97 -22.16 -17.86
CA HIS A 658 -19.85 -22.53 -18.73
C HIS A 658 -20.27 -22.37 -20.19
N TYR A 659 -19.70 -21.38 -20.86
CA TYR A 659 -19.91 -21.13 -22.29
C TYR A 659 -18.84 -21.83 -23.12
N VAL A 660 -19.23 -22.37 -24.27
CA VAL A 660 -18.32 -22.94 -25.27
C VAL A 660 -18.67 -22.43 -26.66
N ALA A 661 -17.64 -22.20 -27.46
CA ALA A 661 -17.74 -21.88 -28.87
C ALA A 661 -16.95 -22.93 -29.68
N ASN A 662 -17.53 -23.39 -30.79
CA ASN A 662 -16.88 -24.30 -31.72
C ASN A 662 -17.16 -23.84 -33.16
N LEU A 663 -16.11 -23.77 -33.97
CA LEU A 663 -16.19 -23.62 -35.42
C LEU A 663 -16.40 -24.97 -36.09
N ASP A 664 -17.51 -25.12 -36.82
CA ASP A 664 -17.68 -26.19 -37.81
C ASP A 664 -17.77 -25.53 -39.19
N SER A 665 -16.86 -25.91 -40.09
CA SER A 665 -16.78 -25.44 -41.47
C SER A 665 -16.62 -23.92 -41.57
N SER A 666 -17.72 -23.15 -41.62
CA SER A 666 -17.74 -21.68 -41.60
C SER A 666 -18.73 -21.10 -40.58
N VAL A 667 -19.21 -21.91 -39.63
CA VAL A 667 -20.19 -21.49 -38.61
C VAL A 667 -19.60 -21.67 -37.22
N VAL A 668 -19.44 -20.56 -36.50
CA VAL A 668 -19.10 -20.58 -35.07
C VAL A 668 -20.39 -20.69 -34.29
N THR A 669 -20.57 -21.82 -33.58
CA THR A 669 -21.72 -22.06 -32.71
C THR A 669 -21.31 -21.82 -31.26
N VAL A 670 -21.98 -20.89 -30.59
CA VAL A 670 -21.80 -20.56 -29.16
C VAL A 670 -22.98 -21.11 -28.37
N SER A 671 -22.70 -21.77 -27.25
CA SER A 671 -23.72 -22.43 -26.43
C SER A 671 -23.29 -22.56 -24.96
N VAL A 672 -24.26 -22.82 -24.07
CA VAL A 672 -23.99 -23.21 -22.69
C VAL A 672 -23.68 -24.71 -22.65
N HIS A 673 -22.47 -25.08 -22.24
CA HIS A 673 -22.06 -26.48 -22.05
C HIS A 673 -22.59 -27.05 -20.73
N LYS A 674 -22.52 -26.27 -19.66
CA LYS A 674 -22.91 -26.66 -18.30
C LYS A 674 -23.41 -25.44 -17.52
N THR A 675 -24.31 -25.67 -16.57
CA THR A 675 -24.69 -24.70 -15.53
C THR A 675 -24.58 -25.37 -14.16
N GLU A 676 -24.20 -24.62 -13.13
CA GLU A 676 -24.12 -25.05 -11.74
C GLU A 676 -24.74 -24.01 -10.81
N GLY A 677 -25.14 -24.44 -9.61
CA GLY A 677 -25.93 -23.63 -8.66
C GLY A 677 -27.44 -23.71 -8.94
N SER A 678 -28.25 -23.11 -8.06
CA SER A 678 -29.72 -23.15 -8.10
C SER A 678 -30.38 -21.85 -8.57
N TRP A 679 -29.59 -20.81 -8.85
CA TRP A 679 -30.11 -19.50 -9.27
C TRP A 679 -30.72 -19.56 -10.68
N GLU A 680 -31.90 -18.95 -10.88
CA GLU A 680 -32.57 -18.95 -12.17
C GLU A 680 -31.85 -18.06 -13.20
N ARG A 681 -31.46 -18.64 -14.35
CA ARG A 681 -30.83 -17.87 -15.44
C ARG A 681 -31.72 -16.67 -15.84
N PRO A 682 -31.21 -15.43 -15.79
CA PRO A 682 -32.00 -14.27 -16.14
C PRO A 682 -32.34 -14.25 -17.62
N LYS A 683 -33.54 -13.78 -17.96
CA LYS A 683 -33.98 -13.56 -19.34
C LYS A 683 -33.47 -12.22 -19.85
N ARG A 684 -32.23 -12.22 -20.36
CA ARG A 684 -31.54 -11.07 -20.94
C ARG A 684 -31.13 -11.34 -22.39
N ARG A 685 -30.80 -10.26 -23.11
CA ARG A 685 -30.17 -10.39 -24.43
C ARG A 685 -28.69 -10.73 -24.26
N LEU A 686 -28.20 -11.53 -25.20
CA LEU A 686 -26.80 -11.93 -25.29
C LEU A 686 -26.22 -11.34 -26.57
N HIS A 687 -25.22 -10.49 -26.43
CA HIS A 687 -24.42 -9.97 -27.53
C HIS A 687 -23.15 -10.80 -27.63
N ILE A 688 -22.84 -11.34 -28.80
CA ILE A 688 -21.69 -12.22 -28.99
C ILE A 688 -20.75 -11.55 -29.97
N GLN A 689 -19.52 -11.27 -29.54
CA GLN A 689 -18.50 -10.61 -30.32
C GLN A 689 -17.30 -11.53 -30.53
N LEU A 690 -17.09 -11.98 -31.76
CA LEU A 690 -15.96 -12.83 -32.15
C LEU A 690 -14.83 -11.97 -32.71
N LEU A 691 -13.65 -12.00 -32.07
CA LEU A 691 -12.44 -11.35 -32.58
C LEU A 691 -11.87 -12.11 -33.78
N LEU A 692 -11.57 -11.37 -34.85
CA LEU A 692 -10.98 -11.87 -36.09
C LEU A 692 -9.50 -11.49 -36.27
N GLY A 693 -8.99 -10.56 -35.47
CA GLY A 693 -7.63 -10.00 -35.58
C GLY A 693 -7.63 -8.48 -35.79
N GLY A 694 -6.52 -7.81 -35.46
CA GLY A 694 -6.38 -6.36 -35.64
C GLY A 694 -7.37 -5.47 -34.87
N GLY A 695 -8.17 -6.04 -33.95
CA GLY A 695 -9.32 -5.39 -33.30
C GLY A 695 -10.66 -5.59 -34.01
N ALA A 696 -10.68 -6.23 -35.19
CA ALA A 696 -11.91 -6.50 -35.93
C ALA A 696 -12.75 -7.55 -35.23
N MET A 697 -14.06 -7.32 -35.21
CA MET A 697 -15.06 -8.19 -34.61
C MET A 697 -16.14 -8.55 -35.63
N LEU A 698 -16.70 -9.75 -35.50
CA LEU A 698 -17.99 -10.14 -36.06
C LEU A 698 -18.96 -10.29 -34.89
N ASP A 699 -20.17 -9.72 -34.98
CA ASP A 699 -21.15 -9.80 -33.91
C ASP A 699 -22.52 -10.38 -34.31
N THR A 700 -23.26 -10.82 -33.29
CA THR A 700 -24.67 -11.22 -33.39
C THR A 700 -25.37 -11.02 -32.05
N TRP A 701 -26.69 -10.97 -32.07
CA TRP A 701 -27.55 -10.81 -30.90
C TRP A 701 -28.53 -11.98 -30.77
N GLY A 702 -28.73 -12.44 -29.54
CA GLY A 702 -29.69 -13.49 -29.20
C GLY A 702 -30.12 -13.44 -27.73
N THR A 703 -30.47 -14.60 -27.16
CA THR A 703 -30.89 -14.75 -25.76
C THR A 703 -29.84 -15.51 -24.96
N ASP A 704 -29.61 -15.13 -23.71
CA ASP A 704 -28.76 -15.92 -22.80
C ASP A 704 -29.36 -17.32 -22.55
N GLY A 705 -28.53 -18.36 -22.61
CA GLY A 705 -28.90 -19.76 -22.50
C GLY A 705 -29.30 -20.44 -23.82
N GLU A 706 -29.61 -19.68 -24.87
CA GLU A 706 -29.92 -20.23 -26.20
C GLU A 706 -28.65 -20.43 -27.03
N VAL A 707 -28.72 -21.37 -27.99
CA VAL A 707 -27.62 -21.59 -28.96
C VAL A 707 -27.60 -20.46 -29.97
N GLN A 708 -26.44 -19.83 -30.15
CA GLN A 708 -26.24 -18.73 -31.09
C GLN A 708 -25.23 -19.12 -32.17
N GLN A 709 -25.38 -18.57 -33.36
CA GLN A 709 -24.52 -18.87 -34.50
C GLN A 709 -24.03 -17.62 -35.22
N LEU A 710 -22.74 -17.64 -35.58
CA LEU A 710 -22.05 -16.62 -36.37
C LEU A 710 -21.52 -17.31 -37.63
N ILE A 711 -21.79 -16.74 -38.80
CA ILE A 711 -21.22 -17.23 -40.07
C ILE A 711 -19.93 -16.45 -40.31
N LEU A 712 -18.80 -17.15 -40.35
CA LEU A 712 -17.53 -16.54 -40.73
C LEU A 712 -17.60 -16.07 -42.19
N PRO A 713 -17.23 -14.81 -42.48
CA PRO A 713 -17.13 -14.32 -43.85
C PRO A 713 -15.91 -14.93 -44.55
N SER A 714 -15.77 -14.70 -45.85
CA SER A 714 -14.62 -15.19 -46.62
C SER A 714 -13.29 -14.58 -46.14
N GLU A 715 -12.16 -15.26 -46.38
CA GLU A 715 -10.83 -14.75 -46.00
C GLU A 715 -10.56 -13.33 -46.55
N ASP A 716 -10.97 -13.05 -47.79
CA ASP A 716 -10.90 -11.73 -48.42
C ASP A 716 -11.75 -10.66 -47.71
N GLU A 717 -12.83 -11.04 -47.04
CA GLU A 717 -13.67 -10.15 -46.24
C GLU A 717 -13.10 -9.96 -44.84
N VAL A 718 -12.59 -11.04 -44.21
CA VAL A 718 -11.84 -10.96 -42.94
C VAL A 718 -10.66 -9.99 -43.08
N LEU A 719 -9.83 -10.14 -44.12
CA LEU A 719 -8.69 -9.25 -44.36
C LEU A 719 -9.09 -7.77 -44.53
N LYS A 720 -10.24 -7.49 -45.16
CA LYS A 720 -10.80 -6.13 -45.27
C LYS A 720 -11.29 -5.59 -43.93
N LEU A 721 -11.96 -6.43 -43.12
CA LEU A 721 -12.42 -6.05 -41.78
C LEU A 721 -11.24 -5.76 -40.86
N VAL A 722 -10.22 -6.64 -40.83
CA VAL A 722 -8.98 -6.46 -40.08
C VAL A 722 -8.28 -5.16 -40.49
N SER A 723 -8.03 -4.95 -41.79
CA SER A 723 -7.38 -3.73 -42.29
C SER A 723 -8.18 -2.45 -41.98
N THR A 724 -9.51 -2.51 -42.02
CA THR A 724 -10.38 -1.39 -41.66
C THR A 724 -10.31 -1.09 -40.16
N SER A 725 -10.33 -2.12 -39.31
CA SER A 725 -10.23 -1.98 -37.85
C SER A 725 -8.86 -1.45 -37.42
N GLU A 726 -7.77 -1.96 -38.00
CA GLU A 726 -6.42 -1.46 -37.74
C GLU A 726 -6.27 0.01 -38.15
N LYS A 727 -6.89 0.41 -39.27
CA LYS A 727 -6.94 1.82 -39.66
C LYS A 727 -7.74 2.64 -38.64
N GLN A 728 -8.96 2.22 -38.29
CA GLN A 728 -9.78 2.92 -37.29
C GLN A 728 -9.08 3.05 -35.94
N TYR A 729 -8.31 2.04 -35.53
CA TYR A 729 -7.50 2.08 -34.31
C TYR A 729 -6.37 3.12 -34.39
N LYS A 730 -5.65 3.18 -35.52
CA LYS A 730 -4.62 4.21 -35.76
C LYS A 730 -5.25 5.60 -35.82
N ASP A 731 -6.32 5.77 -36.60
CA ASP A 731 -7.10 7.02 -36.70
C ASP A 731 -7.57 7.47 -35.29
N ARG A 732 -7.99 6.56 -34.41
CA ARG A 732 -8.34 6.85 -33.00
C ARG A 732 -7.13 7.27 -32.17
N LEU A 733 -6.00 6.56 -32.24
CA LEU A 733 -4.78 6.93 -31.50
C LEU A 733 -4.19 8.28 -31.96
N GLU A 734 -4.24 8.57 -33.26
CA GLU A 734 -3.74 9.82 -33.85
C GLU A 734 -4.66 11.01 -33.60
N SER A 735 -5.97 10.78 -33.42
CA SER A 735 -6.95 11.82 -33.07
C SER A 735 -7.22 11.98 -31.57
N ALA A 736 -6.74 11.06 -30.74
CA ALA A 736 -6.79 11.18 -29.29
C ALA A 736 -6.02 12.43 -28.83
N ILE A 737 -6.65 13.26 -27.97
CA ILE A 737 -6.00 14.42 -27.37
C ILE A 737 -5.12 13.90 -26.22
N PRO A 738 -3.77 13.94 -26.34
CA PRO A 738 -2.89 13.39 -25.31
C PRO A 738 -2.97 14.25 -24.05
N ILE A 739 -2.77 13.63 -22.88
CA ILE A 739 -2.69 14.39 -21.63
C ILE A 739 -1.48 15.35 -21.72
N PRO A 740 -1.65 16.66 -21.44
CA PRO A 740 -0.57 17.63 -21.56
C PRO A 740 0.61 17.26 -20.65
N ASP A 741 1.82 17.35 -21.20
CA ASP A 741 3.06 17.06 -20.48
C ASP A 741 3.53 18.30 -19.70
N VAL A 742 2.78 18.62 -18.64
CA VAL A 742 3.04 19.74 -17.74
C VAL A 742 3.55 19.24 -16.40
N GLU A 743 4.61 19.88 -15.89
CA GLU A 743 5.19 19.57 -14.58
C GLU A 743 4.33 20.10 -13.41
N GLU A 744 3.51 21.13 -13.66
CA GLU A 744 2.59 21.71 -12.67
C GLU A 744 1.15 21.76 -13.20
N VAL A 745 0.19 21.42 -12.34
CA VAL A 745 -1.22 21.72 -12.56
C VAL A 745 -1.44 23.21 -12.27
N SER A 746 -1.89 23.99 -13.25
CA SER A 746 -2.43 25.33 -12.97
C SER A 746 -3.78 25.17 -12.27
N GLY A 747 -3.73 24.98 -10.95
CA GLY A 747 -4.92 24.84 -10.10
C GLY A 747 -5.88 26.01 -10.30
N PRO A 748 -7.19 25.81 -10.04
CA PRO A 748 -8.15 26.91 -10.10
C PRO A 748 -7.64 28.03 -9.22
N LYS A 749 -7.66 29.28 -9.73
CA LYS A 749 -7.22 30.47 -8.97
C LYS A 749 -8.07 30.62 -7.70
N ARG A 750 -7.65 29.97 -6.61
CA ARG A 750 -8.07 30.30 -5.25
C ARG A 750 -7.73 31.77 -5.07
N THR A 751 -8.77 32.60 -4.97
CA THR A 751 -8.62 34.00 -4.64
C THR A 751 -7.93 34.10 -3.28
N GLU A 752 -6.86 34.89 -3.19
CA GLU A 752 -6.00 35.07 -2.00
C GLU A 752 -6.73 35.58 -0.73
N ARG A 753 -8.05 35.79 -0.79
CA ARG A 753 -8.89 36.11 0.38
C ARG A 753 -8.99 34.95 1.37
N ALA A 754 -9.17 33.71 0.91
CA ALA A 754 -9.40 32.57 1.80
C ALA A 754 -8.22 32.25 2.74
N PHE A 755 -6.98 32.53 2.30
CA PHE A 755 -5.79 32.31 3.12
C PHE A 755 -5.54 33.42 4.16
N THR A 756 -6.22 34.56 4.02
CA THR A 756 -6.10 35.69 4.96
C THR A 756 -7.13 35.56 6.09
N GLU A 757 -8.34 35.07 5.78
CA GLU A 757 -9.40 34.77 6.77
C GLU A 757 -9.01 33.60 7.69
N TRP A 758 -8.35 32.55 7.16
CA TRP A 758 -7.86 31.43 7.99
C TRP A 758 -6.80 31.84 9.03
N ARG A 759 -6.11 32.98 8.81
CA ARG A 759 -5.11 33.49 9.76
C ARG A 759 -5.71 34.35 10.87
N SER A 760 -6.83 35.04 10.62
CA SER A 760 -7.54 35.77 11.68
C SER A 760 -8.30 34.83 12.62
N ASP A 761 -8.92 33.77 12.10
CA ASP A 761 -9.74 32.88 12.93
C ASP A 761 -8.91 32.09 13.97
N ILE A 762 -7.62 31.85 13.71
CA ILE A 762 -6.68 31.23 14.66
C ILE A 762 -6.18 32.25 15.70
N GLU A 763 -6.00 33.53 15.34
CA GLU A 763 -5.58 34.58 16.29
C GLU A 763 -6.75 35.08 17.17
N ASP A 764 -7.98 35.10 16.65
CA ASP A 764 -9.19 35.49 17.41
C ASP A 764 -9.64 34.40 18.39
N HIS A 765 -9.33 33.11 18.16
CA HIS A 765 -9.55 32.05 19.17
C HIS A 765 -8.59 32.12 20.36
N VAL A 766 -7.52 32.94 20.30
CA VAL A 766 -6.54 33.11 21.39
C VAL A 766 -6.77 34.41 22.17
N SER A 767 -7.61 35.35 21.70
CA SER A 767 -7.86 36.62 22.40
C SER A 767 -9.35 36.98 22.58
N GLY A 768 -9.94 36.50 23.68
CA GLY A 768 -11.33 36.82 24.01
C GLY A 768 -11.58 38.30 24.30
N ARG A 769 -12.24 39.02 23.38
CA ARG A 769 -13.04 40.23 23.70
C ARG A 769 -14.09 40.57 22.61
N SER A 770 -15.17 41.22 23.06
CA SER A 770 -16.45 41.40 22.35
C SER A 770 -16.63 42.75 21.62
N LYS A 771 -17.60 42.79 20.67
CA LYS A 771 -18.45 43.92 20.17
C LYS A 771 -18.16 44.43 18.73
N GLU A 772 -19.09 44.98 17.94
CA GLU A 772 -20.58 45.04 17.78
C GLU A 772 -20.87 46.14 16.71
N PHE A 773 -21.72 45.92 15.69
CA PHE A 773 -22.24 46.91 14.70
C PHE A 773 -21.21 47.65 13.79
N SER A 774 -21.48 48.03 12.52
CA SER A 774 -22.72 48.53 11.88
C SER A 774 -22.74 48.43 10.33
N ASN A 775 -23.92 48.66 9.72
CA ASN A 775 -24.25 48.58 8.28
C ASN A 775 -23.57 49.63 7.35
N LEU A 776 -23.46 49.34 6.03
CA LEU A 776 -24.20 50.05 4.94
C LEU A 776 -23.81 49.62 3.49
N ASN A 777 -24.80 49.09 2.77
CA ASN A 777 -25.27 49.37 1.39
C ASN A 777 -24.36 49.63 0.15
N ASP A 778 -24.87 49.08 -0.98
CA ASP A 778 -24.77 49.50 -2.40
C ASP A 778 -23.37 49.47 -3.08
N GLY A 779 -23.20 49.08 -4.35
CA GLY A 779 -24.14 48.67 -5.41
C GLY A 779 -23.74 49.27 -6.77
N GLY A 780 -23.69 48.47 -7.85
CA GLY A 780 -23.55 49.01 -9.22
C GLY A 780 -22.58 48.29 -10.17
N ILE A 781 -22.93 48.25 -11.45
CA ILE A 781 -22.25 47.57 -12.58
C ILE A 781 -21.95 48.63 -13.66
N ILE A 782 -20.94 48.43 -14.54
CA ILE A 782 -20.97 48.63 -16.03
C ILE A 782 -19.55 48.76 -16.65
N GLN A 783 -19.42 48.29 -17.89
CA GLN A 783 -18.22 48.24 -18.75
C GLN A 783 -17.98 49.55 -19.55
N THR A 784 -16.76 49.75 -20.09
CA THR A 784 -16.42 49.89 -21.55
C THR A 784 -15.20 50.80 -21.87
N SER A 785 -14.30 50.31 -22.74
CA SER A 785 -13.50 50.96 -23.83
C SER A 785 -13.65 52.47 -24.13
N ASP A 786 -12.69 53.27 -24.67
CA ASP A 786 -11.26 53.11 -25.09
C ASP A 786 -10.62 54.56 -25.25
N PRO A 787 -9.68 54.95 -26.15
CA PRO A 787 -8.39 55.57 -25.73
C PRO A 787 -8.10 57.03 -26.19
N SER A 788 -7.06 57.67 -25.59
CA SER A 788 -6.03 58.58 -26.19
C SER A 788 -5.68 59.86 -25.38
N ASP A 789 -4.45 59.98 -24.84
CA ASP A 789 -3.56 61.18 -24.85
C ASP A 789 -2.19 60.84 -24.18
N PRO A 790 -1.01 61.36 -24.60
CA PRO A 790 0.29 60.96 -24.03
C PRO A 790 1.01 62.04 -23.18
N PHE A 791 1.91 61.58 -22.31
CA PHE A 791 2.89 62.34 -21.48
C PHE A 791 2.35 63.18 -20.30
N ASN A 792 2.31 62.55 -19.12
CA ASN A 792 2.93 63.15 -17.93
C ASN A 792 3.49 62.06 -16.99
N THR A 793 4.69 62.26 -16.45
CA THR A 793 5.46 61.24 -15.72
C THR A 793 5.28 61.32 -14.20
N LYS A 794 4.87 60.22 -13.58
CA LYS A 794 5.14 59.90 -12.17
C LYS A 794 5.38 58.41 -12.01
N GLU A 795 6.28 58.06 -11.10
CA GLU A 795 6.77 56.69 -10.90
C GLU A 795 5.69 55.77 -10.31
N VAL A 796 5.43 54.67 -10.99
CA VAL A 796 4.88 53.43 -10.42
C VAL A 796 5.71 52.30 -11.00
N VAL A 797 6.43 51.55 -10.14
CA VAL A 797 7.15 50.35 -10.58
C VAL A 797 6.15 49.19 -10.61
N GLN A 798 5.52 49.02 -11.77
CA GLN A 798 4.92 47.77 -12.20
C GLN A 798 5.71 47.28 -13.41
N TYR A 799 6.33 46.11 -13.32
CA TYR A 799 6.93 45.44 -14.47
C TYR A 799 6.26 44.08 -14.68
N HIS A 800 5.20 44.09 -15.47
CA HIS A 800 4.95 42.97 -16.37
C HIS A 800 5.76 43.16 -17.65
N GLY A 801 6.19 42.05 -18.23
CA GLY A 801 7.30 42.05 -19.18
C GLY A 801 6.96 42.66 -20.54
N THR A 802 7.97 43.23 -21.16
CA THR A 802 8.08 43.28 -22.62
C THR A 802 9.20 42.34 -23.05
N ARG A 803 8.81 41.30 -23.80
CA ARG A 803 9.75 40.48 -24.58
C ARG A 803 10.52 41.39 -25.53
N PHE A 804 11.83 41.24 -25.60
CA PHE A 804 12.55 41.56 -26.83
C PHE A 804 12.43 40.35 -27.76
N ASN A 805 11.64 40.49 -28.82
CA ASN A 805 11.68 39.56 -29.94
C ASN A 805 12.99 39.78 -30.71
N PHE A 806 13.74 38.71 -30.94
CA PHE A 806 14.59 38.60 -32.13
C PHE A 806 13.98 37.56 -33.04
N SER A 807 13.61 38.00 -34.25
CA SER A 807 13.15 37.11 -35.32
C SER A 807 14.35 36.52 -36.04
N PHE A 808 14.35 35.20 -36.24
CA PHE A 808 15.13 34.57 -37.30
C PHE A 808 14.19 33.74 -38.18
N GLN A 809 14.23 34.02 -39.48
CA GLN A 809 13.79 33.07 -40.48
C GLN A 809 14.90 32.04 -40.66
N GLU A 810 14.55 30.76 -40.68
CA GLU A 810 15.35 29.77 -41.40
C GLU A 810 14.52 29.25 -42.58
N MET A 811 15.20 29.05 -43.71
CA MET A 811 14.71 28.19 -44.78
C MET A 811 15.42 26.85 -44.65
N ASN A 812 14.64 25.77 -44.65
CA ASN A 812 15.15 24.41 -44.60
C ASN A 812 16.11 24.13 -45.78
N GLU A 813 17.13 23.32 -45.52
CA GLU A 813 17.28 22.08 -46.28
C GLU A 813 17.32 20.91 -45.27
N GLU A 814 16.34 20.00 -45.40
CA GLU A 814 16.23 18.70 -44.70
C GLU A 814 16.07 18.70 -43.15
N GLY A 815 14.86 18.96 -42.66
CA GLY A 815 14.48 18.80 -41.23
C GLY A 815 14.32 17.32 -40.83
N TYR A 816 14.54 16.90 -39.58
CA TYR A 816 14.04 17.46 -38.31
C TYR A 816 15.03 17.26 -37.16
N GLU A 817 15.10 18.19 -36.20
CA GLU A 817 15.85 17.98 -34.95
C GLU A 817 15.09 18.48 -33.71
N VAL A 818 15.30 17.78 -32.59
CA VAL A 818 14.88 18.15 -31.23
C VAL A 818 16.05 18.84 -30.53
N SER A 819 15.83 19.93 -29.79
CA SER A 819 16.86 20.39 -28.83
C SER A 819 16.30 20.77 -27.45
N PHE A 820 16.85 20.10 -26.45
CA PHE A 820 16.93 20.54 -25.05
C PHE A 820 17.93 21.70 -24.94
N GLN A 821 17.83 22.55 -23.90
CA GLN A 821 18.90 23.28 -23.18
C GLN A 821 18.27 24.15 -22.04
N PRO A 822 19.02 24.74 -21.07
CA PRO A 822 19.60 24.04 -19.91
C PRO A 822 19.38 24.78 -18.56
N VAL A 823 19.82 24.22 -17.42
CA VAL A 823 19.77 24.90 -16.10
C VAL A 823 21.19 25.36 -15.66
N PRO A 824 21.38 26.57 -15.07
CA PRO A 824 22.71 27.16 -14.91
C PRO A 824 23.55 26.61 -13.74
N LEU A 825 24.86 26.45 -13.99
CA LEU A 825 25.81 25.75 -13.11
C LEU A 825 26.27 26.51 -11.85
N GLN A 826 25.74 27.71 -11.57
CA GLN A 826 26.20 28.56 -10.45
C GLN A 826 25.44 28.34 -9.12
N ALA A 827 24.32 27.61 -9.13
CA ALA A 827 23.56 27.30 -7.90
C ALA A 827 24.19 26.21 -7.01
N ILE A 828 25.06 25.35 -7.57
CA ILE A 828 25.58 24.16 -6.88
C ILE A 828 26.75 24.48 -5.91
N HIS A 829 27.41 25.63 -6.06
CA HIS A 829 28.66 25.93 -5.34
C HIS A 829 28.48 26.46 -3.90
N ILE A 830 27.26 26.85 -3.51
CA ILE A 830 27.02 27.55 -2.23
C ILE A 830 26.76 26.57 -1.07
N HIS A 831 26.19 25.38 -1.32
CA HIS A 831 25.87 24.43 -0.25
C HIS A 831 27.08 23.67 0.32
N TRP A 832 28.17 23.49 -0.44
CA TRP A 832 29.32 22.68 0.04
C TRP A 832 30.28 23.46 0.98
N ARG A 833 30.25 24.80 1.00
CA ARG A 833 31.19 25.64 1.77
C ARG A 833 30.81 25.89 3.23
N ARG A 834 29.81 25.21 3.79
CA ARG A 834 29.30 25.45 5.16
C ARG A 834 29.57 24.33 6.18
N LEU A 835 30.30 23.28 5.81
CA LEU A 835 30.75 22.25 6.75
C LEU A 835 32.24 22.44 7.06
N ASN A 836 32.53 23.05 8.21
CA ASN A 836 33.86 23.06 8.82
C ASN A 836 33.92 21.96 9.89
N PHE A 837 34.80 20.98 9.71
CA PHE A 837 35.19 20.04 10.75
C PHE A 837 36.67 20.25 11.04
N SER A 838 37.02 20.56 12.30
CA SER A 838 38.39 20.75 12.75
C SER A 838 38.76 19.68 13.79
N PHE A 839 39.58 18.72 13.39
CA PHE A 839 40.24 17.79 14.29
C PHE A 839 41.73 17.72 13.92
N GLU A 840 42.60 18.09 14.85
CA GLU A 840 44.03 17.85 14.76
C GLU A 840 44.34 16.48 15.37
N VAL A 841 44.94 15.58 14.58
CA VAL A 841 45.47 14.31 15.07
C VAL A 841 46.93 14.20 14.66
N ILE A 842 47.81 14.05 15.65
CA ILE A 842 49.26 13.92 15.47
C ILE A 842 49.61 12.43 15.45
N ASN A 843 50.26 11.97 14.38
CA ASN A 843 50.80 10.60 14.29
C ASN A 843 52.30 10.56 14.64
N GLU A 844 52.77 9.39 15.08
CA GLU A 844 54.07 9.17 15.75
C GLU A 844 55.34 9.43 14.90
N GLU A 845 55.24 9.79 13.62
CA GLU A 845 56.39 10.06 12.73
C GLU A 845 56.56 11.54 12.30
N GLY A 846 55.87 12.48 12.97
CA GLY A 846 56.25 13.91 12.93
C GLY A 846 56.16 14.59 11.55
N SER A 847 55.34 14.07 10.64
CA SER A 847 55.04 14.70 9.35
C SER A 847 53.54 15.00 9.22
N GLU A 848 53.24 16.25 8.92
CA GLU A 848 51.90 16.84 8.99
C GLU A 848 51.08 16.49 7.73
N VAL A 849 50.23 15.47 7.82
CA VAL A 849 49.31 15.08 6.73
C VAL A 849 48.01 15.88 6.87
N SER A 850 47.97 17.03 6.20
CA SER A 850 46.76 17.85 6.13
C SER A 850 45.66 17.16 5.31
N LEU A 851 44.54 16.83 5.95
CA LEU A 851 43.34 16.25 5.32
C LEU A 851 42.84 17.11 4.13
N GLN A 852 42.98 18.44 4.24
CA GLN A 852 42.66 19.37 3.16
C GLN A 852 43.44 19.07 1.87
N ARG A 853 44.69 18.60 1.99
CA ARG A 853 45.57 18.32 0.85
C ARG A 853 45.13 17.06 0.08
N GLU A 854 44.54 16.08 0.76
CA GLU A 854 43.91 14.92 0.10
C GLU A 854 42.54 15.28 -0.49
N ILE A 855 41.74 16.09 0.21
CA ILE A 855 40.46 16.61 -0.31
C ILE A 855 40.70 17.41 -1.59
N ASP A 856 41.71 18.29 -1.64
CA ASP A 856 42.07 19.07 -2.83
C ASP A 856 42.58 18.19 -3.97
N ALA A 857 43.33 17.11 -3.65
CA ALA A 857 43.79 16.14 -4.64
C ALA A 857 42.62 15.35 -5.25
N LEU A 858 41.67 14.90 -4.43
CA LEU A 858 40.42 14.25 -4.87
C LEU A 858 39.55 15.20 -5.70
N HIS A 859 39.47 16.48 -5.30
CA HIS A 859 38.73 17.49 -6.06
C HIS A 859 39.33 17.72 -7.45
N LYS A 860 40.67 17.74 -7.54
CA LYS A 860 41.38 17.87 -8.81
C LYS A 860 41.22 16.63 -9.69
N GLN A 861 41.36 15.42 -9.14
CA GLN A 861 41.10 14.18 -9.86
C GLN A 861 39.64 14.11 -10.35
N PHE A 862 38.67 14.53 -9.54
CA PHE A 862 37.27 14.58 -9.94
C PHE A 862 37.03 15.57 -11.09
N GLN A 863 37.71 16.73 -11.13
CA GLN A 863 37.60 17.69 -12.24
C GLN A 863 38.07 17.08 -13.57
N GLU A 864 39.18 16.34 -13.55
CA GLU A 864 39.85 15.74 -14.71
C GLU A 864 39.13 14.50 -15.30
N LEU A 865 38.13 13.94 -14.61
CA LEU A 865 37.31 12.82 -15.11
C LEU A 865 36.28 13.26 -16.16
N ASP A 866 35.96 12.36 -17.10
CA ASP A 866 34.80 12.52 -17.99
C ASP A 866 33.47 12.25 -17.24
N TYR A 867 32.34 12.36 -17.95
CA TYR A 867 31.01 12.17 -17.34
C TYR A 867 30.84 10.76 -16.75
N ALA A 868 31.30 9.72 -17.44
CA ALA A 868 31.21 8.33 -16.99
C ALA A 868 32.09 8.07 -15.75
N GLY A 869 33.30 8.62 -15.73
CA GLY A 869 34.20 8.58 -14.59
C GLY A 869 33.64 9.32 -13.38
N LYS A 870 33.02 10.49 -13.58
CA LYS A 870 32.35 11.27 -12.51
C LYS A 870 31.16 10.52 -11.90
N VAL A 871 30.35 9.84 -12.71
CA VAL A 871 29.26 8.97 -12.25
C VAL A 871 29.81 7.77 -11.48
N THR A 872 30.84 7.11 -12.00
CA THR A 872 31.48 5.94 -11.36
C THR A 872 32.11 6.29 -10.00
N LEU A 873 32.79 7.44 -9.89
CA LEU A 873 33.37 7.88 -8.62
C LEU A 873 32.29 8.25 -7.60
N LYS A 874 31.19 8.90 -8.04
CA LYS A 874 30.03 9.16 -7.17
C LYS A 874 29.37 7.88 -6.67
N ALA A 875 29.27 6.84 -7.49
CA ALA A 875 28.74 5.54 -7.06
C ALA A 875 29.62 4.92 -5.96
N LYS A 876 30.94 4.85 -6.16
CA LYS A 876 31.88 4.33 -5.16
C LYS A 876 31.95 5.15 -3.87
N LEU A 877 31.81 6.47 -3.95
CA LEU A 877 31.74 7.32 -2.77
C LEU A 877 30.42 7.14 -2.00
N ARG A 878 29.33 6.75 -2.66
CA ARG A 878 28.08 6.34 -1.99
C ARG A 878 28.22 4.97 -1.31
N GLU A 879 28.92 4.01 -1.92
CA GLU A 879 29.26 2.73 -1.28
C GLU A 879 30.12 2.93 -0.01
N LEU A 880 31.05 3.89 -0.02
CA LEU A 880 31.89 4.22 1.13
C LEU A 880 31.18 5.01 2.24
N ALA A 881 30.14 5.78 1.90
CA ALA A 881 29.36 6.56 2.86
C ALA A 881 28.31 5.74 3.63
N LEU A 882 28.11 4.47 3.27
CA LEU A 882 27.25 3.51 3.95
C LEU A 882 28.04 2.23 4.26
N PRO A 883 28.91 2.25 5.29
CA PRO A 883 29.59 1.04 5.73
C PRO A 883 28.58 0.00 6.25
N ASP A 884 28.79 -1.25 5.86
CA ASP A 884 27.98 -2.40 6.25
C ASP A 884 27.99 -2.58 7.79
N LEU A 885 26.87 -2.28 8.44
CA LEU A 885 26.71 -2.38 9.90
C LEU A 885 26.83 -3.82 10.44
N THR A 886 26.95 -4.84 9.58
CA THR A 886 27.07 -6.24 10.00
C THR A 886 28.48 -6.69 10.39
N LEU A 887 29.49 -5.80 10.37
CA LEU A 887 30.88 -6.11 10.70
C LEU A 887 31.40 -5.61 12.07
N MET A 888 30.54 -5.01 12.91
CA MET A 888 30.89 -4.71 14.30
C MET A 888 31.04 -6.00 15.12
N CYS A 889 32.22 -6.19 15.72
CA CYS A 889 32.54 -7.38 16.51
C CYS A 889 31.82 -7.38 17.87
N SER A 890 31.59 -8.58 18.42
CA SER A 890 31.00 -8.76 19.74
C SER A 890 31.78 -8.05 20.86
N ALA A 891 31.07 -7.46 21.82
CA ALA A 891 31.64 -6.81 23.00
C ALA A 891 32.66 -7.72 23.75
N PRO A 892 33.80 -7.19 24.23
CA PRO A 892 34.77 -7.97 25.01
C PRO A 892 34.19 -8.50 26.32
N GLU A 893 34.64 -9.69 26.76
CA GLU A 893 34.30 -10.22 28.08
C GLU A 893 34.69 -9.26 29.21
N LYS A 894 33.84 -9.13 30.25
CA LYS A 894 34.12 -8.31 31.44
C LYS A 894 35.42 -8.72 32.13
N ILE A 895 36.46 -7.90 31.97
CA ILE A 895 37.70 -8.02 32.73
C ILE A 895 37.39 -7.80 34.22
N ARG A 896 37.71 -8.78 35.06
CA ARG A 896 37.72 -8.60 36.52
C ARG A 896 39.01 -7.90 36.91
N THR A 897 38.93 -6.62 37.28
CA THR A 897 39.98 -5.96 38.05
C THR A 897 39.83 -6.34 39.52
N ASN A 898 40.85 -6.99 40.06
CA ASN A 898 41.06 -7.00 41.51
C ASN A 898 41.67 -5.64 41.91
N ASP A 899 41.52 -5.27 43.18
CA ASP A 899 42.28 -4.23 43.89
C ASP A 899 41.96 -2.75 43.59
N ALA A 900 40.80 -2.28 44.09
CA ALA A 900 40.60 -0.90 44.59
C ALA A 900 39.52 -0.89 45.70
N PRO A 901 39.55 0.05 46.68
CA PRO A 901 39.01 -0.23 48.02
C PRO A 901 37.50 0.02 48.22
N GLN A 902 36.93 -0.71 49.19
CA GLN A 902 35.61 -0.44 49.78
C GLN A 902 35.66 0.70 50.83
N ASP A 903 34.46 1.21 51.13
CA ASP A 903 34.08 2.13 52.22
C ASP A 903 34.61 3.58 52.21
N LEU A 904 33.65 4.51 52.03
CA LEU A 904 33.46 5.65 52.93
C LEU A 904 31.97 5.99 53.00
N GLY A 905 31.37 5.86 54.19
CA GLY A 905 29.93 6.01 54.38
C GLY A 905 29.48 7.37 54.92
N TRP A 906 28.23 7.71 54.58
CA TRP A 906 27.32 8.62 55.30
C TRP A 906 27.74 10.09 55.55
N LYS A 907 26.91 11.00 55.03
CA LYS A 907 25.88 11.68 55.85
C LYS A 907 24.77 12.29 54.99
N ARG A 908 23.51 12.07 55.40
CA ARG A 908 22.40 12.96 55.04
C ARG A 908 22.49 14.18 55.96
N ASP A 909 22.27 15.37 55.42
CA ASP A 909 21.80 16.50 56.23
C ASP A 909 20.64 17.21 55.53
N LYS A 910 19.75 17.79 56.32
CA LYS A 910 18.46 18.34 55.87
C LYS A 910 18.50 19.87 55.83
N SER A 911 18.35 20.48 54.65
CA SER A 911 17.63 21.76 54.46
C SER A 911 17.80 22.30 53.04
N VAL A 912 16.79 22.16 52.19
CA VAL A 912 16.17 23.28 51.47
C VAL A 912 14.68 22.93 51.37
N GLU A 913 13.80 23.89 51.65
CA GLU A 913 12.35 23.71 51.63
C GLU A 913 11.82 23.65 50.18
N CYS A 914 10.79 22.85 49.96
CA CYS A 914 10.01 22.90 48.73
C CYS A 914 8.98 24.03 48.84
N ASP A 915 8.91 24.91 47.84
CA ASP A 915 7.81 25.86 47.68
C ASP A 915 7.00 25.48 46.41
N PRO A 916 5.67 25.28 46.47
CA PRO A 916 4.93 24.59 45.41
C PRO A 916 4.04 25.55 44.58
N LEU A 917 4.45 25.91 43.36
CA LEU A 917 3.63 26.69 42.43
C LEU A 917 3.72 26.20 40.97
N TYR A 918 3.08 25.07 40.69
CA TYR A 918 2.56 24.77 39.33
C TYR A 918 1.26 23.94 39.33
N SER A 919 0.59 23.81 40.48
CA SER A 919 -0.64 23.03 40.65
C SER A 919 -1.86 23.89 41.06
N GLU A 920 -1.77 25.22 40.97
CA GLU A 920 -2.88 26.15 41.25
C GLU A 920 -3.08 27.17 40.10
N HIS A 921 -3.31 26.69 38.87
CA HIS A 921 -3.87 27.52 37.79
C HIS A 921 -4.78 26.79 36.78
N MET A 922 -5.22 25.56 37.09
CA MET A 922 -6.19 24.81 36.27
C MET A 922 -7.40 24.28 37.09
N ASP A 923 -7.72 24.93 38.21
CA ASP A 923 -8.84 24.54 39.09
C ASP A 923 -9.81 25.70 39.43
N SER A 924 -9.92 26.70 38.54
CA SER A 924 -10.90 27.80 38.69
C SER A 924 -11.74 28.12 37.45
N LEU A 925 -11.80 27.22 36.46
CA LEU A 925 -12.69 27.33 35.28
C LEU A 925 -13.78 26.25 35.21
N HIS A 926 -13.87 25.38 36.21
CA HIS A 926 -15.02 24.48 36.42
C HIS A 926 -15.81 24.84 37.69
N SER A 927 -16.41 26.03 37.69
CA SER A 927 -17.48 26.38 38.63
C SER A 927 -18.41 27.43 38.02
N ALA A 928 -19.70 27.09 37.93
CA ALA A 928 -20.83 27.93 37.52
C ALA A 928 -20.89 28.37 36.05
N HIS A 929 -21.42 27.48 35.20
CA HIS A 929 -22.60 27.86 34.41
C HIS A 929 -23.54 26.67 34.18
N ASP A 930 -24.31 26.37 35.23
CA ASP A 930 -25.63 25.76 35.07
C ASP A 930 -26.62 26.51 35.98
N SER A 931 -27.91 26.49 35.65
CA SER A 931 -29.03 27.28 36.19
C SER A 931 -29.30 28.68 35.61
N MET A 932 -30.15 28.72 34.58
CA MET A 932 -31.11 29.80 34.42
C MET A 932 -32.32 29.55 35.34
N THR A 933 -32.64 30.46 36.28
CA THR A 933 -34.01 30.99 36.48
C THR A 933 -34.11 32.12 37.53
N ALA A 934 -34.72 33.24 37.11
CA ALA A 934 -35.59 34.16 37.88
C ALA A 934 -35.07 35.07 39.03
N HIS A 935 -35.18 36.38 38.74
CA HIS A 935 -35.67 37.49 39.60
C HIS A 935 -34.71 38.28 40.55
N PRO A 936 -35.04 39.56 40.87
CA PRO A 936 -34.03 40.66 40.79
C PRO A 936 -33.90 41.52 42.07
N SER A 937 -33.24 42.69 41.91
CA SER A 937 -33.07 43.83 42.86
C SER A 937 -31.92 43.66 43.88
N SER A 938 -31.16 44.69 44.27
CA SER A 938 -31.01 46.09 43.80
C SER A 938 -29.75 46.75 44.40
N GLU A 939 -29.48 48.00 43.98
CA GLU A 939 -28.61 49.00 44.65
C GLU A 939 -27.07 48.92 44.50
N LYS A 940 -26.54 49.98 43.85
CA LYS A 940 -25.18 50.56 44.03
C LYS A 940 -25.18 51.41 45.34
N PRO A 941 -24.20 52.31 45.71
CA PRO A 941 -22.98 52.77 44.98
C PRO A 941 -21.75 53.10 45.88
N VAL A 942 -20.80 53.88 45.30
CA VAL A 942 -19.95 54.94 45.93
C VAL A 942 -18.46 54.63 46.19
N HIS A 943 -17.60 55.23 45.33
CA HIS A 943 -16.37 56.04 45.59
C HIS A 943 -15.27 55.49 46.55
N ASP A 944 -14.00 55.93 46.56
CA ASP A 944 -13.14 56.94 45.88
C ASP A 944 -11.68 56.51 46.21
N SER A 945 -10.54 57.01 45.72
CA SER A 945 -10.07 57.83 44.59
C SER A 945 -8.53 57.96 44.75
N ASN A 946 -7.83 58.34 43.68
CA ASN A 946 -6.57 59.10 43.66
C ASN A 946 -5.29 58.60 44.39
N SER A 947 -4.29 58.24 43.57
CA SER A 947 -3.06 59.06 43.49
C SER A 947 -2.55 59.08 42.04
N MET A 948 -2.08 60.24 41.57
CA MET A 948 -1.86 60.58 40.15
C MET A 948 -0.48 61.22 39.98
N GLU A 949 0.34 60.78 39.01
CA GLU A 949 1.35 61.58 38.28
C GLU A 949 1.96 60.70 37.15
N VAL A 950 1.59 60.93 35.89
CA VAL A 950 2.22 61.78 34.85
C VAL A 950 3.15 60.99 33.90
N LEU A 951 2.79 61.04 32.61
CA LEU A 951 3.43 60.38 31.45
C LEU A 951 4.67 61.13 30.94
N PRO A 952 5.52 60.46 30.13
CA PRO A 952 5.75 61.00 28.78
C PRO A 952 5.74 59.96 27.64
N SER A 953 5.51 60.49 26.44
CA SER A 953 5.55 59.93 25.07
C SER A 953 6.26 58.59 24.82
N MET A 954 5.57 57.68 24.12
CA MET A 954 6.20 56.63 23.30
C MET A 954 6.77 57.22 22.01
N ASP A 955 8.03 57.64 22.05
CA ASP A 955 8.90 57.72 20.86
C ASP A 955 10.28 57.18 21.29
N HIS A 956 10.83 56.25 20.51
CA HIS A 956 12.01 55.42 20.78
C HIS A 956 11.85 54.26 21.79
N ILE A 957 11.48 53.07 21.28
CA ILE A 957 11.97 51.78 21.80
C ILE A 957 12.55 51.00 20.60
N PRO A 958 13.83 50.58 20.63
CA PRO A 958 14.41 49.73 19.60
C PRO A 958 13.98 48.27 19.76
N VAL A 959 13.96 47.52 18.65
CA VAL A 959 13.79 46.07 18.67
C VAL A 959 15.10 45.42 19.11
N GLU A 960 15.24 45.19 20.42
CA GLU A 960 16.29 44.33 20.98
C GLU A 960 15.75 42.92 21.23
N ILE A 961 16.07 42.01 20.30
CA ILE A 961 16.10 40.58 20.58
C ILE A 961 17.37 40.34 21.40
N HIS A 962 17.25 40.10 22.72
CA HIS A 962 18.42 39.85 23.56
C HIS A 962 18.61 38.34 23.84
N PRO A 963 19.74 37.74 23.40
CA PRO A 963 20.11 36.36 23.74
C PRO A 963 20.91 36.29 25.05
N PHE A 964 20.84 35.14 25.74
CA PHE A 964 21.71 34.60 26.82
C PHE A 964 21.01 33.31 27.29
N ASN A 965 21.58 32.12 27.53
CA ASN A 965 22.95 31.56 27.54
C ASN A 965 22.78 30.03 27.24
N GLU A 966 23.61 29.28 26.52
CA GLU A 966 25.04 28.95 26.71
C GLU A 966 25.45 28.44 28.10
N GLY A 967 25.88 27.17 28.15
CA GLY A 967 26.83 26.66 29.16
C GLY A 967 26.29 25.74 30.27
N ASN A 968 26.43 24.42 30.03
CA ASN A 968 26.83 23.34 30.97
C ASN A 968 25.88 22.12 31.07
N VAL A 969 26.17 21.08 30.27
CA VAL A 969 26.48 19.75 30.85
C VAL A 969 27.70 19.18 30.13
N ASP A 970 28.70 18.82 30.92
CA ASP A 970 29.97 18.23 30.52
C ASP A 970 29.80 16.72 30.27
N VAL A 971 29.93 16.26 29.02
CA VAL A 971 30.08 14.83 28.72
C VAL A 971 31.58 14.54 28.65
N LYS A 972 32.13 14.15 29.80
CA LYS A 972 33.46 13.52 29.84
C LYS A 972 33.52 12.36 28.86
N ALA A 973 34.57 12.34 28.06
CA ALA A 973 35.00 11.13 27.39
C ALA A 973 35.35 10.07 28.46
N GLU A 974 34.58 8.99 28.52
CA GLU A 974 35.15 7.68 28.83
C GLU A 974 35.40 6.97 27.50
N GLU A 975 36.66 6.60 27.28
CA GLU A 975 37.10 5.84 26.12
C GLU A 975 36.44 4.46 26.14
N ASN A 976 35.53 4.18 25.20
CA ASN A 976 35.31 2.86 24.60
C ASN A 976 34.37 3.00 23.40
N CYS A 977 34.94 2.99 22.20
CA CYS A 977 34.17 3.06 20.96
C CYS A 977 33.36 1.78 20.72
N GLY A 978 32.12 1.97 20.25
CA GLY A 978 31.25 0.97 19.62
C GLY A 978 30.32 1.72 18.68
#